data_AF-B1ZT63-F1
#
_entry.id   AF-B1ZT63-F1
#
_cell.length_a   1.000
_cell.length_b   1.000
_cell.length_c   1.000
_cell.angle_alpha   90.00
_cell.angle_beta   90.00
_cell.angle_gamma   90.00
#
_symmetry.space_group_name_H-M   'P 1'
#
loop_
_entity.id
_entity.type
_entity.pdbx_description
1 polymer ?
#
loop_
_entity_poly.entity_id
_entity_poly.type
_entity_poly.pdbx_seq_one_letter_code
_entity_poly.pdbx_strand_id
1 'polypeptide(L)'
;MFTSLTRVFSTLVFVGMATAFAWQSDNGDGTFTNPPLYADYPDPDIIRVGEDFYFVTTTFVNTPGLRILHSQDLVNWEIVAHVVPRLDGREQYDLTNGTAYRNGVFAPSLRYHNGTFYLAVTPNGQKTRIYHASDVRGPWEVNELDRAAFDPALFIESDGTGYIVTSGGWDGTGTLLTLDPTFSRVVAEQQTFYIRGAEGSKIVRRGDWYYLFNSIPSRLGQTVSRSKSLSGPWETRNQLDDTKGGHQGAIVDLPDGRWFGFIMRDSGSIGRMTNLSPIYWQDDWPVWGSPTGPDQVPAVAEKPVQGQPVRQPATSDEFDSAELGLQWAWNHNPDNSRWSLSERPGFLRLKPTQATEFWTARNTLTQKGQGPWSRGEVKLDLSQLKSGVVCGFGTLGKINGHISVSRGEDGGVYLSSQVYNDGVGNETRVARQPVEATEIFLRAELDFQRDRAVCSYSLDGASWTALGGEFPLAYDWRTGTFQGAQFAIFCYSPQASDGFVDVDWFRFTDTPARAAESTAASIAALAPFAWTSTGPLISPVSDTTHSIVAVKDPTIVYGNGKWHVYATTADTRGNWSMAYFNFRTWAEAANAKPYYIDQNPNLRGYHCAPQVFYFRPHKKWYLIYQSQHPTYSTADDLEKPETWTAPQPFFNGTPKSVVQGWIDYWIICDETHAYLFFSDDWGRFYRSRTKLEDFPRGFDEPVVIMQDANRFNLFEASCIYRVKGTNEYLCFIEALGGPSGKRYFRGFTSNRLDGEWKPLAQANSWETPFAGPVNVNAADGGALWSVDISHGELLRDGNDETMTIDPDHLYFLYQGRGDAPAGTEYSQLPYRLGLLQSTRAKHSPDTPPSQVLNVTRPQGAIVPVGGSVTFSVTAESADAATFTYQWRRNGADLQGATSPAVTIENVQPENAGYYTVLVSRGSASVLSEPAVLELSSSAKVAGGASEVDADVHHQNGNVYDQVLLNGASAAAIADPGQILRMSYVDLDDDIVQVEFSGAGTVSLVLDGYSASAPPAKYNQSVSYVKGNAGIVITGADDSSNLSIFSVGRITAVNQALFRDEVSYDGFADLAYVAIASANGRFGGLRAANAGFRATAGLTGVYAPGVEFAGPVFVNDITAFDAATPVLLLGAATDVRITGGALAQDNGRAVAVSGFDRLQFTNGSNSHGAIAAAQPCGARLERYGLDVTARLVSQQ
;
A
#
# COMPACT_ATOMS: atom_id res chain seq x y z
N MET A 1 1.54 -44.49 -50.46
CA MET A 1 0.15 -43.99 -50.51
C MET A 1 -0.06 -43.12 -49.29
N PHE A 2 -0.08 -41.80 -49.49
CA PHE A 2 -0.48 -40.80 -48.50
C PHE A 2 -1.98 -40.55 -48.67
N THR A 3 -2.77 -40.66 -47.60
CA THR A 3 -4.05 -39.94 -47.49
C THR A 3 -4.41 -39.76 -46.02
N SER A 4 -4.63 -38.49 -45.70
CA SER A 4 -4.97 -37.88 -44.43
C SER A 4 -6.44 -38.09 -44.08
N LEU A 5 -6.78 -38.30 -42.80
CA LEU A 5 -8.12 -38.04 -42.28
C LEU A 5 -8.03 -37.33 -40.93
N THR A 6 -8.36 -36.05 -40.97
CA THR A 6 -8.43 -35.07 -39.90
C THR A 6 -9.52 -35.44 -38.89
N ARG A 7 -9.18 -35.58 -37.60
CA ARG A 7 -10.16 -35.56 -36.49
C ARG A 7 -10.31 -34.13 -35.99
N VAL A 8 -11.55 -33.65 -36.01
CA VAL A 8 -12.00 -32.38 -35.43
C VAL A 8 -11.85 -32.46 -33.91
N PHE A 9 -10.96 -31.66 -33.33
CA PHE A 9 -10.99 -31.33 -31.90
C PHE A 9 -11.83 -30.06 -31.73
N SER A 10 -12.99 -30.20 -31.08
CA SER A 10 -13.72 -29.07 -30.52
C SER A 10 -12.96 -28.57 -29.31
N THR A 11 -12.14 -27.53 -29.48
CA THR A 11 -11.51 -26.81 -28.37
C THR A 11 -12.60 -26.02 -27.65
N LEU A 12 -13.03 -26.50 -26.47
CA LEU A 12 -13.74 -25.65 -25.52
C LEU A 12 -12.80 -24.48 -25.17
N VAL A 13 -13.19 -23.27 -25.56
CA VAL A 13 -12.56 -22.04 -25.08
C VAL A 13 -13.02 -21.88 -23.63
N PHE A 14 -12.17 -22.25 -22.68
CA PHE A 14 -12.29 -21.77 -21.31
C PHE A 14 -12.00 -20.27 -21.36
N VAL A 15 -13.04 -19.46 -21.17
CA VAL A 15 -12.90 -18.05 -20.82
C VAL A 15 -12.25 -18.04 -19.44
N GLY A 16 -10.96 -17.71 -19.38
CA GLY A 16 -10.25 -17.56 -18.12
C GLY A 16 -10.89 -16.42 -17.34
N MET A 17 -11.59 -16.75 -16.25
CA MET A 17 -11.89 -15.78 -15.20
C MET A 17 -10.56 -15.22 -14.70
N ALA A 18 -10.46 -13.89 -14.62
CA ALA A 18 -9.36 -13.25 -13.91
C ALA A 18 -9.42 -13.69 -12.45
N THR A 19 -8.48 -14.56 -12.04
CA THR A 19 -8.31 -14.94 -10.65
C THR A 19 -7.81 -13.73 -9.88
N ALA A 20 -8.62 -13.20 -8.96
CA ALA A 20 -8.16 -12.26 -7.96
C ALA A 20 -7.12 -12.97 -7.07
N PHE A 21 -5.96 -12.34 -6.88
CA PHE A 21 -4.87 -12.93 -6.13
C PHE A 21 -5.15 -12.84 -4.61
N ALA A 22 -4.70 -13.87 -3.90
CA ALA A 22 -4.46 -13.85 -2.47
C ALA A 22 -3.07 -13.24 -2.20
N TRP A 23 -2.74 -13.05 -0.93
CA TRP A 23 -1.37 -12.73 -0.50
C TRP A 23 -0.34 -13.57 -1.24
N GLN A 24 0.68 -12.89 -1.81
CA GLN A 24 1.77 -13.53 -2.51
C GLN A 24 3.08 -13.34 -1.75
N SER A 25 3.60 -14.45 -1.21
CA SER A 25 4.88 -14.49 -0.50
C SER A 25 6.08 -14.59 -1.44
N ASP A 26 5.91 -15.18 -2.61
CA ASP A 26 6.94 -15.29 -3.64
C ASP A 26 7.21 -13.93 -4.28
N ASN A 27 8.43 -13.41 -4.12
CA ASN A 27 8.80 -12.09 -4.61
C ASN A 27 9.14 -12.10 -6.12
N GLY A 28 9.18 -13.27 -6.77
CA GLY A 28 9.48 -13.41 -8.20
C GLY A 28 10.95 -13.22 -8.59
N ASP A 29 11.82 -12.98 -7.62
CA ASP A 29 13.27 -12.76 -7.78
C ASP A 29 14.12 -13.90 -7.18
N GLY A 30 13.47 -15.00 -6.78
CA GLY A 30 14.10 -16.14 -6.11
C GLY A 30 14.09 -16.04 -4.58
N THR A 31 13.46 -15.02 -4.00
CA THR A 31 13.22 -14.87 -2.55
C THR A 31 11.74 -14.96 -2.19
N PHE A 32 11.45 -15.14 -0.90
CA PHE A 32 10.09 -15.08 -0.35
C PHE A 32 10.02 -14.20 0.89
N THR A 33 8.83 -13.63 1.15
CA THR A 33 8.52 -12.79 2.31
C THR A 33 7.59 -13.52 3.27
N ASN A 34 7.97 -13.65 4.55
CA ASN A 34 7.11 -14.25 5.56
C ASN A 34 5.87 -13.38 5.85
N PRO A 35 4.72 -14.00 6.16
CA PRO A 35 4.46 -15.45 6.15
C PRO A 35 4.20 -15.99 4.72
N PRO A 36 4.44 -17.28 4.42
CA PRO A 36 4.01 -17.88 3.15
C PRO A 36 2.50 -17.80 2.92
N LEU A 37 1.73 -17.91 4.01
CA LEU A 37 0.27 -17.76 4.02
C LEU A 37 -0.11 -16.72 5.07
N TYR A 38 -0.56 -15.55 4.63
CA TYR A 38 -0.99 -14.47 5.52
C TYR A 38 -2.43 -14.68 6.00
N ALA A 39 -2.66 -15.77 6.72
CA ALA A 39 -3.95 -16.11 7.34
C ALA A 39 -3.77 -17.09 8.51
N ASP A 40 -4.85 -17.35 9.26
CA ASP A 40 -4.88 -18.27 10.40
C ASP A 40 -4.66 -19.73 9.99
N TYR A 41 -3.42 -20.20 9.86
CA TYR A 41 -3.08 -21.61 9.61
C TYR A 41 -2.28 -22.17 10.79
N PRO A 42 -2.93 -22.43 11.95
CA PRO A 42 -2.25 -22.82 13.18
C PRO A 42 -1.79 -24.28 13.22
N ASP A 43 -0.93 -24.54 14.20
CA ASP A 43 -0.42 -25.86 14.60
C ASP A 43 0.14 -26.69 13.41
N PRO A 44 1.03 -26.11 12.58
CA PRO A 44 1.49 -26.76 11.36
C PRO A 44 2.28 -28.04 11.67
N ASP A 45 1.96 -29.13 10.98
CA ASP A 45 2.85 -30.30 10.86
C ASP A 45 3.12 -30.56 9.38
N ILE A 46 4.39 -30.64 9.02
CA ILE A 46 4.84 -30.74 7.63
C ILE A 46 5.64 -32.02 7.41
N ILE A 47 5.43 -32.63 6.26
CA ILE A 47 6.23 -33.74 5.75
C ILE A 47 6.62 -33.52 4.29
N ARG A 48 7.66 -34.22 3.86
CA ARG A 48 8.06 -34.36 2.46
C ARG A 48 7.84 -35.80 1.99
N VAL A 49 7.28 -35.96 0.80
CA VAL A 49 7.15 -37.24 0.10
C VAL A 49 7.74 -37.09 -1.30
N GLY A 50 8.97 -37.56 -1.50
CA GLY A 50 9.71 -37.29 -2.73
C GLY A 50 10.06 -35.81 -2.85
N GLU A 51 9.52 -35.14 -3.87
CA GLU A 51 9.69 -33.70 -4.13
C GLU A 51 8.49 -32.85 -3.64
N ASP A 52 7.40 -33.51 -3.22
CA ASP A 52 6.18 -32.83 -2.78
C ASP A 52 6.18 -32.64 -1.26
N PHE A 53 5.70 -31.49 -0.83
CA PHE A 53 5.55 -31.12 0.57
C PHE A 53 4.08 -31.04 0.92
N TYR A 54 3.72 -31.62 2.08
CA TYR A 54 2.37 -31.57 2.61
C TYR A 54 2.41 -31.03 4.03
N PHE A 55 1.60 -30.03 4.31
CA PHE A 55 1.40 -29.56 5.67
C PHE A 55 -0.07 -29.59 6.07
N VAL A 56 -0.33 -30.03 7.30
CA VAL A 56 -1.67 -30.08 7.88
C VAL A 56 -1.83 -29.01 8.96
N THR A 57 -3.03 -28.42 9.05
CA THR A 57 -3.38 -27.39 10.03
C THR A 57 -4.66 -27.70 10.80
N THR A 58 -4.75 -27.17 12.03
CA THR A 58 -5.92 -27.20 12.90
C THR A 58 -7.10 -26.41 12.35
N THR A 59 -8.33 -26.88 12.60
CA THR A 59 -9.57 -26.18 12.23
C THR A 59 -10.60 -26.06 13.36
N PHE A 60 -10.29 -26.57 14.55
CA PHE A 60 -11.21 -26.58 15.69
C PHE A 60 -12.57 -27.20 15.35
N VAL A 61 -13.63 -26.40 15.40
CA VAL A 61 -15.01 -26.81 15.14
C VAL A 61 -15.41 -26.69 13.68
N ASN A 62 -14.60 -26.06 12.83
CA ASN A 62 -14.95 -25.92 11.42
C ASN A 62 -14.94 -27.29 10.72
N THR A 63 -15.97 -27.55 9.91
CA THR A 63 -16.10 -28.80 9.15
C THR A 63 -16.32 -28.57 7.64
N PRO A 64 -15.72 -29.35 6.73
CA PRO A 64 -14.79 -30.44 7.03
C PRO A 64 -13.53 -29.93 7.75
N GLY A 65 -13.02 -30.74 8.67
CA GLY A 65 -11.99 -30.38 9.63
C GLY A 65 -10.63 -30.95 9.25
N LEU A 66 -9.57 -30.31 9.76
CA LEU A 66 -8.17 -30.45 9.38
C LEU A 66 -7.95 -30.22 7.88
N ARG A 67 -7.13 -29.22 7.53
CA ARG A 67 -6.81 -28.93 6.12
C ARG A 67 -5.42 -29.42 5.80
N ILE A 68 -5.27 -30.08 4.66
CA ILE A 68 -3.96 -30.42 4.10
C ILE A 68 -3.68 -29.51 2.91
N LEU A 69 -2.51 -28.90 2.93
CA LEU A 69 -1.98 -28.08 1.86
C LEU A 69 -0.79 -28.78 1.20
N HIS A 70 -0.60 -28.50 -0.08
CA HIS A 70 0.45 -29.04 -0.92
C HIS A 70 1.33 -27.93 -1.51
N SER A 71 2.63 -28.17 -1.59
CA SER A 71 3.61 -27.28 -2.22
C SER A 71 4.76 -28.09 -2.82
N GLN A 72 5.46 -27.51 -3.79
CA GLN A 72 6.71 -28.04 -4.34
C GLN A 72 7.93 -27.17 -3.98
N ASP A 73 7.73 -26.05 -3.28
CA ASP A 73 8.79 -25.12 -2.88
C ASP A 73 8.69 -24.58 -1.45
N LEU A 74 7.73 -25.06 -0.67
CA LEU A 74 7.41 -24.62 0.70
C LEU A 74 6.82 -23.20 0.82
N VAL A 75 6.70 -22.45 -0.29
CA VAL A 75 6.26 -21.04 -0.30
C VAL A 75 4.89 -20.93 -0.96
N ASN A 76 4.71 -21.57 -2.11
CA ASN A 76 3.51 -21.55 -2.91
C ASN A 76 2.63 -22.74 -2.55
N TRP A 77 1.47 -22.49 -1.93
CA TRP A 77 0.61 -23.52 -1.35
C TRP A 77 -0.78 -23.56 -1.98
N GLU A 78 -1.33 -24.76 -2.11
CA GLU A 78 -2.74 -24.98 -2.47
C GLU A 78 -3.40 -25.92 -1.45
N ILE A 79 -4.70 -25.76 -1.17
CA ILE A 79 -5.45 -26.71 -0.34
C ILE A 79 -5.81 -27.91 -1.21
N VAL A 80 -5.45 -29.12 -0.76
CA VAL A 80 -5.69 -30.36 -1.52
C VAL A 80 -6.67 -31.31 -0.87
N ALA A 81 -6.90 -31.21 0.45
CA ALA A 81 -7.78 -32.12 1.15
C ALA A 81 -8.28 -31.56 2.48
N HIS A 82 -9.39 -32.14 2.95
CA HIS A 82 -9.74 -32.16 4.35
C HIS A 82 -9.81 -33.62 4.84
N VAL A 83 -9.54 -33.82 6.13
CA VAL A 83 -9.40 -35.19 6.70
C VAL A 83 -10.66 -35.62 7.44
N VAL A 84 -11.28 -34.68 8.16
CA VAL A 84 -12.39 -34.96 9.05
C VAL A 84 -13.69 -34.44 8.42
N PRO A 85 -14.47 -35.27 7.72
CA PRO A 85 -15.69 -34.79 7.05
C PRO A 85 -16.75 -34.27 8.03
N ARG A 86 -16.75 -34.78 9.28
CA ARG A 86 -17.71 -34.44 10.33
C ARG A 86 -17.10 -34.65 11.72
N LEU A 87 -17.48 -33.82 12.68
CA LEU A 87 -17.10 -33.97 14.09
C LEU A 87 -18.17 -34.76 14.85
N ASP A 88 -17.76 -35.83 15.53
CA ASP A 88 -18.63 -36.68 16.35
C ASP A 88 -18.24 -36.64 17.84
N GLY A 89 -19.10 -37.20 18.69
CA GLY A 89 -18.85 -37.39 20.14
C GLY A 89 -19.45 -36.30 21.05
N ARG A 90 -20.01 -35.22 20.49
CA ARG A 90 -20.71 -34.15 21.24
C ARG A 90 -21.85 -33.58 20.41
N GLU A 91 -23.03 -33.40 20.99
CA GLU A 91 -24.18 -32.77 20.32
C GLU A 91 -23.93 -31.28 20.00
N GLN A 92 -23.05 -30.62 20.77
CA GLN A 92 -22.68 -29.22 20.54
C GLN A 92 -21.94 -29.02 19.21
N TYR A 93 -21.33 -30.07 18.62
CA TYR A 93 -20.76 -29.98 17.27
C TYR A 93 -21.83 -29.81 16.18
N ASP A 94 -23.08 -30.11 16.49
CA ASP A 94 -24.24 -29.85 15.63
C ASP A 94 -24.97 -28.55 16.01
N LEU A 95 -24.36 -27.71 16.87
CA LEU A 95 -24.97 -26.54 17.49
C LEU A 95 -26.28 -26.86 18.22
N THR A 96 -26.37 -28.08 18.78
CA THR A 96 -27.51 -28.51 19.58
C THR A 96 -27.19 -28.30 21.06
N ASN A 97 -28.12 -27.69 21.81
CA ASN A 97 -27.99 -27.38 23.24
C ASN A 97 -26.73 -26.56 23.62
N GLY A 98 -26.27 -25.68 22.71
CA GLY A 98 -25.12 -24.81 22.91
C GLY A 98 -24.10 -24.92 21.79
N THR A 99 -22.91 -24.33 22.01
CA THR A 99 -21.82 -24.31 21.04
C THR A 99 -20.62 -25.12 21.53
N ALA A 100 -19.75 -25.53 20.60
CA ALA A 100 -18.51 -26.23 20.90
C ALA A 100 -17.25 -25.38 20.59
N TYR A 101 -17.38 -24.07 20.39
CA TYR A 101 -16.22 -23.20 20.11
C TYR A 101 -15.06 -23.45 21.09
N ARG A 102 -13.82 -23.35 20.60
CA ARG A 102 -12.58 -23.70 21.33
C ARG A 102 -12.46 -25.19 21.68
N ASN A 103 -13.26 -26.05 21.04
CA ASN A 103 -13.11 -27.51 21.05
C ASN A 103 -12.97 -28.01 19.60
N GLY A 104 -13.17 -29.30 19.38
CA GLY A 104 -13.02 -29.93 18.07
C GLY A 104 -11.61 -30.44 17.88
N VAL A 105 -11.10 -30.43 16.65
CA VAL A 105 -9.77 -30.97 16.32
C VAL A 105 -8.69 -29.92 16.55
N PHE A 106 -7.70 -30.26 17.38
CA PHE A 106 -6.53 -29.44 17.76
C PHE A 106 -5.30 -29.89 16.94
N ALA A 107 -4.09 -29.65 17.45
CA ALA A 107 -2.83 -29.91 16.77
C ALA A 107 -2.73 -31.35 16.21
N PRO A 108 -2.68 -31.51 14.89
CA PRO A 108 -2.54 -32.81 14.25
C PRO A 108 -1.06 -33.25 14.20
N SER A 109 -0.83 -34.50 13.81
CA SER A 109 0.46 -34.95 13.32
C SER A 109 0.35 -35.87 12.10
N LEU A 110 0.99 -35.49 10.99
CA LEU A 110 0.93 -36.15 9.68
C LEU A 110 2.23 -36.90 9.39
N ARG A 111 2.16 -38.16 8.96
CA ARG A 111 3.32 -38.99 8.59
C ARG A 111 3.03 -39.77 7.33
N TYR A 112 4.08 -40.14 6.61
CA TYR A 112 3.99 -41.02 5.45
C TYR A 112 4.94 -42.20 5.65
N HIS A 113 4.42 -43.41 5.47
CA HIS A 113 5.21 -44.63 5.60
C HIS A 113 4.70 -45.70 4.62
N ASN A 114 5.62 -46.25 3.84
CA ASN A 114 5.38 -47.38 2.92
C ASN A 114 4.10 -47.24 2.06
N GLY A 115 3.93 -46.11 1.37
CA GLY A 115 2.78 -45.89 0.47
C GLY A 115 1.51 -45.36 1.14
N THR A 116 1.53 -45.12 2.46
CA THR A 116 0.35 -44.72 3.23
C THR A 116 0.61 -43.45 4.03
N PHE A 117 -0.31 -42.49 3.95
CA PHE A 117 -0.37 -41.34 4.83
C PHE A 117 -1.10 -41.71 6.11
N TYR A 118 -0.60 -41.24 7.24
CA TYR A 118 -1.18 -41.40 8.57
C TYR A 118 -1.31 -40.04 9.24
N LEU A 119 -2.41 -39.77 9.91
CA LEU A 119 -2.62 -38.54 10.65
C LEU A 119 -3.21 -38.82 12.03
N ALA A 120 -2.47 -38.50 13.09
CA ALA A 120 -2.97 -38.56 14.44
C ALA A 120 -3.55 -37.21 14.88
N VAL A 121 -4.71 -37.20 15.53
CA VAL A 121 -5.29 -36.00 16.14
C VAL A 121 -6.14 -36.39 17.34
N THR A 122 -6.18 -35.53 18.34
CA THR A 122 -6.99 -35.73 19.55
C THR A 122 -8.01 -34.61 19.64
N PRO A 123 -9.28 -34.86 19.28
CA PRO A 123 -10.32 -33.87 19.52
C PRO A 123 -10.40 -33.54 21.01
N ASN A 124 -10.59 -32.27 21.36
CA ASN A 124 -10.52 -31.83 22.75
C ASN A 124 -11.50 -32.61 23.64
N GLY A 125 -10.98 -33.22 24.71
CA GLY A 125 -11.73 -34.07 25.64
C GLY A 125 -12.27 -35.38 25.05
N GLN A 126 -11.69 -35.88 23.96
CA GLN A 126 -12.01 -37.18 23.36
C GLN A 126 -10.77 -38.05 23.18
N LYS A 127 -10.97 -39.27 22.70
CA LYS A 127 -9.90 -40.22 22.37
C LYS A 127 -9.15 -39.80 21.11
N THR A 128 -7.88 -40.20 21.04
CA THR A 128 -7.05 -39.96 19.84
C THR A 128 -7.54 -40.81 18.68
N ARG A 129 -7.57 -40.20 17.49
CA ARG A 129 -7.90 -40.84 16.23
C ARG A 129 -6.67 -40.82 15.33
N ILE A 130 -6.38 -41.95 14.69
CA ILE A 130 -5.36 -42.09 13.66
C ILE A 130 -6.08 -42.35 12.34
N TYR A 131 -6.03 -41.37 11.45
CA TYR A 131 -6.56 -41.48 10.10
C TYR A 131 -5.49 -42.04 9.18
N HIS A 132 -5.87 -42.81 8.17
CA HIS A 132 -4.93 -43.31 7.16
C HIS A 132 -5.53 -43.39 5.76
N ALA A 133 -4.71 -43.14 4.74
CA ALA A 133 -5.08 -43.17 3.33
C ALA A 133 -3.88 -43.43 2.41
N SER A 134 -4.10 -44.07 1.26
CA SER A 134 -3.04 -44.25 0.25
C SER A 134 -2.80 -43.00 -0.61
N ASP A 135 -3.79 -42.11 -0.69
CA ASP A 135 -3.68 -40.78 -1.32
C ASP A 135 -3.98 -39.73 -0.23
N VAL A 136 -3.20 -38.67 -0.18
CA VAL A 136 -3.38 -37.55 0.75
C VAL A 136 -4.74 -36.85 0.60
N ARG A 137 -5.38 -36.99 -0.57
CA ARG A 137 -6.75 -36.51 -0.84
C ARG A 137 -7.83 -37.40 -0.27
N GLY A 138 -7.46 -38.55 0.29
CA GLY A 138 -8.37 -39.55 0.82
C GLY A 138 -8.85 -40.55 -0.25
N PRO A 139 -9.93 -41.32 0.03
CA PRO A 139 -10.69 -41.29 1.28
C PRO A 139 -9.85 -41.73 2.48
N TRP A 140 -10.14 -41.15 3.64
CA TRP A 140 -9.46 -41.46 4.90
C TRP A 140 -10.26 -42.48 5.71
N GLU A 141 -9.59 -43.54 6.13
CA GLU A 141 -10.08 -44.47 7.15
C GLU A 141 -9.60 -44.00 8.54
N VAL A 142 -10.21 -44.50 9.61
CA VAL A 142 -9.87 -44.06 10.98
C VAL A 142 -9.84 -45.21 11.98
N ASN A 143 -8.81 -45.21 12.81
CA ASN A 143 -8.71 -45.99 14.04
C ASN A 143 -8.83 -45.06 15.25
N GLU A 144 -9.66 -45.41 16.23
CA GLU A 144 -9.76 -44.69 17.50
C GLU A 144 -9.04 -45.46 18.61
N LEU A 145 -8.14 -44.79 19.33
CA LEU A 145 -7.40 -45.39 20.44
C LEU A 145 -8.29 -45.51 21.69
N ASP A 146 -7.86 -46.33 22.66
CA ASP A 146 -8.58 -46.53 23.92
C ASP A 146 -8.53 -45.32 24.86
N ARG A 147 -7.66 -44.34 24.58
CA ARG A 147 -7.37 -43.16 25.42
C ARG A 147 -7.08 -41.92 24.60
N ALA A 148 -6.95 -40.79 25.29
CA ALA A 148 -6.47 -39.53 24.72
C ALA A 148 -4.94 -39.43 24.80
N ALA A 149 -4.33 -38.90 23.75
CA ALA A 149 -2.94 -38.48 23.67
C ALA A 149 -2.93 -37.03 23.13
N PHE A 150 -3.00 -36.06 24.04
CA PHE A 150 -3.09 -34.64 23.69
C PHE A 150 -1.87 -34.20 22.86
N ASP A 151 -2.10 -33.39 21.82
CA ASP A 151 -1.10 -32.97 20.82
C ASP A 151 -0.17 -34.11 20.38
N PRO A 152 -0.72 -35.16 19.73
CA PRO A 152 0.01 -36.38 19.47
C PRO A 152 1.13 -36.15 18.46
N ALA A 153 2.37 -36.46 18.84
CA ALA A 153 3.49 -36.54 17.90
C ALA A 153 3.62 -37.98 17.38
N LEU A 154 2.90 -38.29 16.30
CA LEU A 154 3.00 -39.60 15.66
C LEU A 154 4.40 -39.76 15.03
N PHE A 155 5.02 -40.91 15.26
CA PHE A 155 6.28 -41.28 14.64
C PHE A 155 6.24 -42.74 14.23
N ILE A 156 6.69 -43.04 13.01
CA ILE A 156 6.71 -44.39 12.46
C ILE A 156 8.16 -44.73 12.17
N GLU A 157 8.67 -45.76 12.83
CA GLU A 157 10.02 -46.24 12.59
C GLU A 157 10.19 -46.84 11.19
N SER A 158 11.43 -46.98 10.76
CA SER A 158 11.74 -47.61 9.47
C SER A 158 11.28 -49.06 9.36
N ASP A 159 11.13 -49.76 10.50
CA ASP A 159 10.59 -51.13 10.57
C ASP A 159 9.05 -51.19 10.63
N GLY A 160 8.38 -50.03 10.62
CA GLY A 160 6.93 -49.89 10.69
C GLY A 160 6.37 -49.80 12.11
N THR A 161 7.21 -49.83 13.17
CA THR A 161 6.74 -49.68 14.55
C THR A 161 6.22 -48.26 14.79
N GLY A 162 4.98 -48.14 15.24
CA GLY A 162 4.32 -46.86 15.52
C GLY A 162 4.50 -46.40 16.96
N TYR A 163 4.76 -45.10 17.14
CA TYR A 163 4.88 -44.43 18.43
C TYR A 163 4.10 -43.12 18.45
N ILE A 164 3.60 -42.72 19.62
CA ILE A 164 3.10 -41.36 19.87
C ILE A 164 3.83 -40.80 21.08
N VAL A 165 4.46 -39.64 20.94
CA VAL A 165 4.84 -38.82 22.10
C VAL A 165 3.75 -37.79 22.36
N THR A 166 3.28 -37.72 23.59
CA THR A 166 2.24 -36.79 24.03
C THR A 166 2.67 -36.05 25.29
N SER A 167 2.31 -34.78 25.37
CA SER A 167 2.54 -33.92 26.52
C SER A 167 1.37 -32.95 26.64
N GLY A 168 0.74 -32.89 27.81
CA GLY A 168 -0.33 -31.94 28.11
C GLY A 168 0.23 -30.76 28.90
N GLY A 169 0.05 -29.52 28.39
CA GLY A 169 0.67 -28.31 28.94
C GLY A 169 0.40 -27.99 30.42
N TRP A 170 -0.46 -28.72 31.12
CA TRP A 170 -0.80 -28.46 32.53
C TRP A 170 -0.02 -29.30 33.56
N ASP A 171 0.47 -30.50 33.22
CA ASP A 171 1.29 -31.31 34.14
C ASP A 171 2.77 -31.38 33.73
N GLY A 172 3.08 -31.15 32.44
CA GLY A 172 4.45 -31.16 31.90
C GLY A 172 5.06 -32.55 31.74
N THR A 173 4.28 -33.62 31.86
CA THR A 173 4.76 -35.00 31.75
C THR A 173 4.74 -35.46 30.29
N GLY A 174 5.92 -35.79 29.75
CA GLY A 174 6.05 -36.38 28.42
C GLY A 174 5.92 -37.90 28.45
N THR A 175 4.97 -38.45 27.69
CA THR A 175 4.68 -39.89 27.64
C THR A 175 4.87 -40.43 26.23
N LEU A 176 5.64 -41.52 26.12
CA LEU A 176 5.80 -42.32 24.91
C LEU A 176 4.81 -43.49 24.94
N LEU A 177 3.97 -43.57 23.91
CA LEU A 177 3.04 -44.65 23.67
C LEU A 177 3.54 -45.49 22.50
N THR A 178 3.61 -46.80 22.67
CA THR A 178 3.88 -47.75 21.57
C THR A 178 2.57 -48.28 21.05
N LEU A 179 2.39 -48.24 19.73
CA LEU A 179 1.20 -48.72 19.04
C LEU A 179 1.36 -50.18 18.60
N ASP A 180 0.24 -50.87 18.42
CA ASP A 180 0.25 -52.14 17.71
C ASP A 180 0.45 -51.95 16.19
N PRO A 181 0.82 -53.01 15.43
CA PRO A 181 1.12 -52.90 14.00
C PRO A 181 -0.01 -52.37 13.12
N THR A 182 -1.25 -52.37 13.61
CA THR A 182 -2.44 -51.83 12.91
C THR A 182 -2.78 -50.40 13.35
N PHE A 183 -2.01 -49.78 14.24
CA PHE A 183 -2.20 -48.40 14.69
C PHE A 183 -3.58 -48.19 15.31
N SER A 184 -4.08 -49.20 16.02
CA SER A 184 -5.45 -49.26 16.54
C SER A 184 -5.53 -49.26 18.07
N ARG A 185 -4.43 -49.57 18.74
CA ARG A 185 -4.34 -49.59 20.21
C ARG A 185 -2.94 -49.29 20.70
N VAL A 186 -2.86 -48.82 21.94
CA VAL A 186 -1.62 -48.68 22.68
C VAL A 186 -1.26 -50.02 23.32
N VAL A 187 -0.03 -50.49 23.12
CA VAL A 187 0.48 -51.77 23.68
C VAL A 187 1.52 -51.58 24.78
N ALA A 188 2.15 -50.40 24.85
CA ALA A 188 3.05 -50.03 25.93
C ALA A 188 3.02 -48.51 26.16
N GLU A 189 3.34 -48.08 27.38
CA GLU A 189 3.38 -46.69 27.81
C GLU A 189 4.59 -46.47 28.72
N GLN A 190 5.32 -45.38 28.49
CA GLN A 190 6.48 -44.99 29.28
C GLN A 190 6.57 -43.47 29.42
N GLN A 191 6.71 -42.97 30.65
CA GLN A 191 7.10 -41.58 30.89
C GLN A 191 8.57 -41.38 30.51
N THR A 192 8.86 -40.39 29.66
CA THR A 192 10.18 -40.24 29.02
C THR A 192 10.88 -38.91 29.31
N PHE A 193 10.14 -37.84 29.62
CA PHE A 193 10.72 -36.55 30.03
C PHE A 193 9.71 -35.74 30.86
N TYR A 194 10.20 -34.67 31.49
CA TYR A 194 9.37 -33.66 32.14
C TYR A 194 9.81 -32.28 31.68
N ILE A 195 8.91 -31.55 31.01
CA ILE A 195 9.10 -30.17 30.60
C ILE A 195 7.81 -29.42 30.96
N ARG A 196 7.88 -28.58 32.00
CA ARG A 196 6.73 -27.84 32.50
C ARG A 196 6.12 -26.97 31.40
N GLY A 197 4.83 -27.14 31.13
CA GLY A 197 4.14 -26.35 30.12
C GLY A 197 4.28 -26.87 28.69
N ALA A 198 4.94 -28.01 28.46
CA ALA A 198 5.15 -28.54 27.11
C ALA A 198 3.85 -29.07 26.48
N GLU A 199 3.60 -28.64 25.25
CA GLU A 199 2.54 -29.15 24.37
C GLU A 199 3.01 -29.09 22.90
N GLY A 200 2.09 -29.26 21.95
CA GLY A 200 2.37 -29.10 20.52
C GLY A 200 3.45 -30.05 19.99
N SER A 201 3.55 -31.26 20.55
CA SER A 201 4.68 -32.16 20.34
C SER A 201 4.83 -32.54 18.85
N LYS A 202 6.07 -32.55 18.35
CA LYS A 202 6.43 -33.06 17.01
C LYS A 202 7.79 -33.77 17.04
N ILE A 203 7.90 -34.92 16.37
CA ILE A 203 9.14 -35.71 16.31
C ILE A 203 9.70 -35.73 14.89
N VAL A 204 11.00 -35.47 14.77
CA VAL A 204 11.80 -35.60 13.55
C VAL A 204 13.03 -36.46 13.84
N ARG A 205 13.45 -37.30 12.89
CA ARG A 205 14.69 -38.07 12.99
C ARG A 205 15.71 -37.57 11.97
N ARG A 206 16.96 -37.34 12.40
CA ARG A 206 18.10 -37.02 11.53
C ARG A 206 19.32 -37.81 11.99
N GLY A 207 19.81 -38.70 11.12
CA GLY A 207 20.85 -39.66 11.50
C GLY A 207 20.38 -40.56 12.66
N ASP A 208 21.21 -40.71 13.69
CA ASP A 208 20.82 -41.47 14.89
C ASP A 208 20.14 -40.62 15.97
N TRP A 209 19.86 -39.34 15.71
CA TRP A 209 19.18 -38.46 16.67
C TRP A 209 17.69 -38.36 16.36
N TYR A 210 16.88 -38.48 17.42
CA TYR A 210 15.50 -38.01 17.47
C TYR A 210 15.49 -36.60 18.01
N TYR A 211 14.69 -35.74 17.39
CA TYR A 211 14.43 -34.36 17.82
C TYR A 211 12.95 -34.22 18.15
N LEU A 212 12.67 -33.76 19.35
CA LEU A 212 11.33 -33.50 19.85
C LEU A 212 11.13 -31.99 20.02
N PHE A 213 10.19 -31.44 19.27
CA PHE A 213 9.80 -30.05 19.32
C PHE A 213 8.58 -29.91 20.22
N ASN A 214 8.62 -28.96 21.14
CA ASN A 214 7.50 -28.64 22.03
C ASN A 214 7.28 -27.13 22.09
N SER A 215 6.02 -26.71 22.03
CA SER A 215 5.64 -25.36 22.42
C SER A 215 5.54 -25.24 23.94
N ILE A 216 5.78 -24.03 24.45
CA ILE A 216 5.64 -23.62 25.85
C ILE A 216 4.74 -22.37 25.86
N PRO A 217 3.41 -22.53 25.88
CA PRO A 217 2.46 -21.42 25.67
C PRO A 217 2.60 -20.30 26.70
N SER A 218 2.96 -20.63 27.94
CA SER A 218 3.10 -19.63 29.02
C SER A 218 4.17 -18.57 28.76
N ARG A 219 5.06 -18.80 27.79
CA ARG A 219 6.08 -17.84 27.36
C ARG A 219 6.09 -17.62 25.84
N LEU A 220 5.07 -18.12 25.14
CA LEU A 220 4.96 -18.05 23.67
C LEU A 220 6.27 -18.45 22.97
N GLY A 221 6.84 -19.59 23.36
CA GLY A 221 8.14 -20.04 22.82
C GLY A 221 8.29 -21.54 22.72
N GLN A 222 9.36 -21.99 22.07
CA GLN A 222 9.60 -23.38 21.73
C GLN A 222 10.83 -23.93 22.45
N THR A 223 10.77 -25.22 22.81
CA THR A 223 11.95 -26.02 23.16
C THR A 223 12.17 -27.10 22.11
N VAL A 224 13.45 -27.42 21.87
CA VAL A 224 13.84 -28.62 21.14
C VAL A 224 14.60 -29.52 22.08
N SER A 225 14.21 -30.78 22.10
CA SER A 225 14.94 -31.83 22.80
C SER A 225 15.54 -32.81 21.80
N ARG A 226 16.67 -33.43 22.13
CA ARG A 226 17.25 -34.51 21.32
C ARG A 226 17.61 -35.73 22.16
N SER A 227 17.52 -36.90 21.56
CA SER A 227 17.99 -38.16 22.15
C SER A 227 18.40 -39.17 21.09
N LYS A 228 19.23 -40.15 21.46
CA LYS A 228 19.54 -41.32 20.63
C LYS A 228 18.49 -42.43 20.78
N SER A 229 17.50 -42.27 21.68
CA SER A 229 16.38 -43.19 21.88
C SER A 229 15.10 -42.41 22.14
N LEU A 230 13.97 -42.86 21.57
CA LEU A 230 12.65 -42.30 21.88
C LEU A 230 12.29 -42.39 23.38
N SER A 231 12.87 -43.37 24.09
CA SER A 231 12.69 -43.53 25.54
C SER A 231 13.50 -42.52 26.38
N GLY A 232 14.38 -41.73 25.75
CA GLY A 232 15.33 -40.85 26.42
C GLY A 232 16.63 -41.56 26.85
N PRO A 233 17.49 -40.87 27.63
CA PRO A 233 17.27 -39.53 28.19
C PRO A 233 17.27 -38.45 27.10
N TRP A 234 16.52 -37.38 27.33
CA TRP A 234 16.41 -36.23 26.42
C TRP A 234 17.26 -35.07 26.92
N GLU A 235 18.11 -34.52 26.04
CA GLU A 235 18.76 -33.22 26.25
C GLU A 235 17.84 -32.14 25.69
N THR A 236 17.59 -31.04 26.41
CA THR A 236 16.64 -29.99 25.99
C THR A 236 17.30 -28.62 25.92
N ARG A 237 16.96 -27.84 24.88
CA ARG A 237 17.32 -26.43 24.73
C ARG A 237 16.09 -25.57 24.45
N ASN A 238 16.09 -24.36 24.99
CA ASN A 238 15.21 -23.30 24.52
C ASN A 238 15.65 -22.87 23.12
N GLN A 239 14.68 -22.56 22.26
CA GLN A 239 14.91 -22.08 20.89
C GLN A 239 14.20 -20.74 20.73
N LEU A 240 13.30 -20.63 19.73
CA LEU A 240 12.58 -19.41 19.40
C LEU A 240 11.45 -19.07 20.38
N ASP A 241 11.01 -17.82 20.32
CA ASP A 241 9.76 -17.30 20.87
C ASP A 241 9.08 -16.36 19.86
N ASP A 242 7.90 -15.86 20.18
CA ASP A 242 7.11 -14.98 19.30
C ASP A 242 7.81 -13.65 18.93
N THR A 243 8.79 -13.20 19.71
CA THR A 243 9.61 -12.02 19.38
C THR A 243 10.66 -12.35 18.31
N LYS A 244 11.08 -13.62 18.24
CA LYS A 244 12.10 -14.10 17.31
C LYS A 244 11.56 -14.94 16.16
N GLY A 245 10.24 -15.07 16.05
CA GLY A 245 9.60 -15.61 14.87
C GLY A 245 8.48 -16.62 15.10
N GLY A 246 8.31 -17.11 16.33
CA GLY A 246 7.15 -17.94 16.66
C GLY A 246 7.37 -18.98 17.75
N HIS A 247 6.33 -19.79 17.97
CA HIS A 247 6.32 -21.03 18.75
C HIS A 247 5.54 -22.12 18.00
N GLN A 248 5.69 -23.38 18.42
CA GLN A 248 4.99 -24.54 17.86
C GLN A 248 5.21 -24.82 16.35
N GLY A 249 5.47 -26.07 16.02
CA GLY A 249 5.85 -26.49 14.66
C GLY A 249 7.13 -27.34 14.68
N ALA A 250 7.70 -27.61 13.51
CA ALA A 250 8.82 -28.53 13.36
C ALA A 250 9.63 -28.19 12.10
N ILE A 251 10.56 -29.09 11.74
CA ILE A 251 11.45 -28.95 10.59
C ILE A 251 11.21 -30.05 9.56
N VAL A 252 11.51 -29.75 8.30
CA VAL A 252 11.46 -30.67 7.16
C VAL A 252 12.76 -30.56 6.35
N ASP A 253 13.21 -31.67 5.78
CA ASP A 253 14.36 -31.69 4.89
C ASP A 253 13.94 -31.46 3.43
N LEU A 254 14.85 -30.88 2.65
CA LEU A 254 14.74 -30.76 1.21
C LEU A 254 15.42 -31.95 0.50
N PRO A 255 15.09 -32.23 -0.77
CA PRO A 255 15.77 -33.26 -1.56
C PRO A 255 17.30 -33.09 -1.65
N ASP A 256 17.80 -31.86 -1.53
CA ASP A 256 19.23 -31.52 -1.58
C ASP A 256 19.95 -31.59 -0.22
N GLY A 257 19.22 -31.97 0.85
CA GLY A 257 19.76 -32.12 2.20
C GLY A 257 19.76 -30.86 3.07
N ARG A 258 19.31 -29.70 2.54
CA ARG A 258 19.00 -28.52 3.37
C ARG A 258 17.76 -28.77 4.23
N TRP A 259 17.57 -27.94 5.26
CA TRP A 259 16.44 -28.05 6.18
C TRP A 259 15.72 -26.71 6.29
N PHE A 260 14.40 -26.77 6.48
CA PHE A 260 13.55 -25.62 6.73
C PHE A 260 12.61 -25.91 7.90
N GLY A 261 12.24 -24.87 8.63
CA GLY A 261 11.37 -24.93 9.79
C GLY A 261 10.08 -24.17 9.58
N PHE A 262 8.97 -24.78 9.98
CA PHE A 262 7.64 -24.17 10.03
C PHE A 262 7.32 -23.85 11.48
N ILE A 263 6.98 -22.60 11.75
CA ILE A 263 6.72 -22.14 13.10
C ILE A 263 5.55 -21.17 13.15
N MET A 264 4.63 -21.40 14.07
CA MET A 264 3.43 -20.59 14.22
C MET A 264 3.74 -19.31 15.01
N ARG A 265 3.02 -18.23 14.76
CA ARG A 265 3.11 -16.97 15.52
C ARG A 265 1.72 -16.41 15.81
N ASP A 266 1.45 -16.08 17.07
CA ASP A 266 0.23 -15.41 17.48
C ASP A 266 0.27 -13.96 16.96
N SER A 267 -0.61 -13.62 16.01
CA SER A 267 -0.46 -12.41 15.19
C SER A 267 -1.67 -11.46 15.27
N GLY A 268 -2.29 -11.38 16.44
CA GLY A 268 -3.44 -10.49 16.66
C GLY A 268 -4.66 -10.96 15.87
N SER A 269 -5.43 -10.03 15.31
CA SER A 269 -6.77 -10.31 14.79
C SER A 269 -6.83 -11.25 13.57
N ILE A 270 -5.73 -11.38 12.82
CA ILE A 270 -5.60 -12.37 11.74
C ILE A 270 -5.59 -13.81 12.26
N GLY A 271 -5.32 -14.01 13.56
CA GLY A 271 -5.17 -15.32 14.19
C GLY A 271 -3.70 -15.74 14.30
N ARG A 272 -3.45 -17.04 14.14
CA ARG A 272 -2.13 -17.67 14.30
C ARG A 272 -1.56 -18.02 12.93
N MET A 273 -0.56 -17.27 12.50
CA MET A 273 0.06 -17.43 11.19
C MET A 273 1.19 -18.45 11.25
N THR A 274 1.50 -19.10 10.13
CA THR A 274 2.67 -19.97 10.03
C THR A 274 3.77 -19.29 9.22
N ASN A 275 4.94 -19.15 9.84
CA ASN A 275 6.17 -18.64 9.24
C ASN A 275 7.10 -19.78 8.81
N LEU A 276 8.00 -19.47 7.88
CA LEU A 276 9.01 -20.36 7.33
C LEU A 276 10.42 -19.82 7.61
N SER A 277 11.32 -20.68 8.07
CA SER A 277 12.70 -20.31 8.37
C SER A 277 13.70 -21.31 7.79
N PRO A 278 14.83 -20.86 7.21
CA PRO A 278 15.93 -21.76 6.95
C PRO A 278 16.44 -22.38 8.26
N ILE A 279 16.95 -23.61 8.19
CA ILE A 279 17.57 -24.30 9.32
C ILE A 279 18.98 -24.70 8.93
N TYR A 280 19.94 -24.32 9.77
CA TYR A 280 21.30 -24.86 9.69
C TYR A 280 21.63 -25.63 10.98
N TRP A 281 22.67 -26.48 10.92
CA TRP A 281 23.01 -27.38 12.01
C TRP A 281 24.33 -26.97 12.65
N GLN A 282 24.33 -26.86 13.97
CA GLN A 282 25.52 -26.60 14.79
C GLN A 282 25.55 -27.58 15.96
N ASP A 283 26.63 -28.35 16.09
CA ASP A 283 26.81 -29.36 17.15
C ASP A 283 25.62 -30.34 17.28
N ASP A 284 25.06 -30.77 16.13
CA ASP A 284 23.84 -31.59 16.03
C ASP A 284 22.60 -30.98 16.68
N TRP A 285 22.52 -29.65 16.76
CA TRP A 285 21.32 -28.89 17.08
C TRP A 285 20.82 -28.12 15.86
N PRO A 286 19.49 -28.10 15.63
CA PRO A 286 18.93 -27.21 14.63
C PRO A 286 19.01 -25.77 15.16
N VAL A 287 19.47 -24.86 14.31
CA VAL A 287 19.48 -23.42 14.54
C VAL A 287 18.56 -22.79 13.50
N TRP A 288 17.61 -21.98 13.98
CA TRP A 288 16.64 -21.30 13.13
C TRP A 288 17.26 -20.04 12.53
N GLY A 289 17.00 -19.78 11.25
CA GLY A 289 17.57 -18.66 10.52
C GLY A 289 18.80 -19.03 9.71
N SER A 290 19.65 -18.05 9.43
CA SER A 290 20.88 -18.23 8.67
C SER A 290 22.12 -18.10 9.56
N PRO A 291 23.30 -18.53 9.12
CA PRO A 291 24.54 -18.30 9.87
C PRO A 291 24.83 -16.81 10.17
N THR A 292 24.30 -15.89 9.37
CA THR A 292 24.44 -14.43 9.56
C THR A 292 23.32 -13.81 10.39
N GLY A 293 22.23 -14.54 10.60
CA GLY A 293 21.10 -14.16 11.45
C GLY A 293 20.55 -15.38 12.19
N PRO A 294 21.30 -15.94 13.16
CA PRO A 294 20.90 -17.12 13.89
C PRO A 294 19.83 -16.81 14.93
N ASP A 295 19.09 -17.85 15.34
CA ASP A 295 18.02 -17.80 16.34
C ASP A 295 16.92 -16.79 16.02
N GLN A 296 16.64 -16.59 14.73
CA GLN A 296 15.63 -15.64 14.25
C GLN A 296 15.00 -16.15 12.97
N VAL A 297 13.66 -16.07 12.88
CA VAL A 297 12.96 -16.24 11.61
C VAL A 297 13.13 -14.95 10.79
N PRO A 298 13.70 -15.02 9.57
CA PRO A 298 13.92 -13.85 8.75
C PRO A 298 12.60 -13.35 8.15
N ALA A 299 12.46 -12.03 7.99
CA ALA A 299 11.32 -11.44 7.29
C ALA A 299 11.32 -11.80 5.79
N VAL A 300 12.50 -11.86 5.18
CA VAL A 300 12.73 -12.26 3.78
C VAL A 300 13.85 -13.28 3.74
N ALA A 301 13.68 -14.36 2.97
CA ALA A 301 14.70 -15.39 2.77
C ALA A 301 14.72 -15.93 1.34
N GLU A 302 15.79 -16.61 0.97
CA GLU A 302 15.87 -17.31 -0.32
C GLU A 302 14.78 -18.39 -0.40
N LYS A 303 14.13 -18.52 -1.57
CA LYS A 303 13.19 -19.62 -1.79
C LYS A 303 13.89 -20.97 -1.58
N PRO A 304 13.27 -21.90 -0.83
CA PRO A 304 13.83 -23.23 -0.62
C PRO A 304 14.06 -23.98 -1.92
N VAL A 305 13.10 -23.90 -2.85
CA VAL A 305 13.19 -24.50 -4.18
C VAL A 305 12.87 -23.43 -5.23
N GLN A 306 13.77 -23.28 -6.21
CA GLN A 306 13.67 -22.27 -7.26
C GLN A 306 12.84 -22.77 -8.45
N GLY A 307 12.28 -21.84 -9.24
CA GLY A 307 11.66 -22.14 -10.53
C GLY A 307 10.29 -22.83 -10.48
N GLN A 308 9.70 -23.01 -9.29
CA GLN A 308 8.35 -23.55 -9.15
C GLN A 308 7.28 -22.49 -9.45
N PRO A 309 6.14 -22.88 -10.05
CA PRO A 309 5.08 -21.94 -10.38
C PRO A 309 4.40 -21.43 -9.12
N VAL A 310 3.96 -20.17 -9.18
CA VAL A 310 3.14 -19.55 -8.15
C VAL A 310 1.82 -20.31 -7.98
N ARG A 311 1.47 -20.63 -6.72
CA ARG A 311 0.23 -21.29 -6.31
C ARG A 311 -0.30 -20.66 -5.03
N GLN A 312 -1.62 -20.55 -4.93
CA GLN A 312 -2.31 -19.97 -3.79
C GLN A 312 -3.56 -20.80 -3.45
N PRO A 313 -4.02 -20.81 -2.18
CA PRO A 313 -5.31 -21.36 -1.83
C PRO A 313 -6.43 -20.67 -2.63
N ALA A 314 -7.43 -21.43 -3.05
CA ALA A 314 -8.60 -20.87 -3.72
C ALA A 314 -9.29 -19.80 -2.84
N THR A 315 -9.79 -18.74 -3.48
CA THR A 315 -10.44 -17.62 -2.77
C THR A 315 -11.89 -17.42 -3.19
N SER A 316 -12.12 -16.88 -4.39
CA SER A 316 -13.46 -16.64 -4.94
C SER A 316 -14.16 -17.95 -5.35
N ASP A 317 -15.49 -17.95 -5.35
CA ASP A 317 -16.32 -19.08 -5.76
C ASP A 317 -17.62 -18.59 -6.40
N GLU A 318 -17.89 -19.02 -7.63
CA GLU A 318 -19.13 -18.71 -8.34
C GLU A 318 -20.17 -19.84 -8.18
N PHE A 319 -19.88 -20.85 -7.35
CA PHE A 319 -20.78 -21.96 -7.03
C PHE A 319 -21.30 -22.77 -8.23
N ASP A 320 -20.56 -22.77 -9.33
CA ASP A 320 -20.84 -23.56 -10.55
C ASP A 320 -20.57 -25.06 -10.37
N SER A 321 -19.73 -25.42 -9.39
CA SER A 321 -19.38 -26.80 -9.08
C SER A 321 -20.49 -27.51 -8.31
N ALA A 322 -20.61 -28.82 -8.48
CA ALA A 322 -21.52 -29.66 -7.70
C ALA A 322 -21.06 -29.87 -6.25
N GLU A 323 -19.80 -29.52 -5.95
CA GLU A 323 -19.17 -29.60 -4.62
C GLU A 323 -18.60 -28.23 -4.24
N LEU A 324 -18.64 -27.90 -2.94
CA LEU A 324 -18.02 -26.69 -2.42
C LEU A 324 -16.49 -26.75 -2.62
N GLY A 325 -15.91 -25.61 -3.01
CA GLY A 325 -14.45 -25.49 -3.08
C GLY A 325 -13.76 -25.72 -1.73
N LEU A 326 -12.51 -26.19 -1.78
CA LEU A 326 -11.71 -26.56 -0.59
C LEU A 326 -11.32 -25.37 0.31
N GLN A 327 -11.61 -24.14 -0.09
CA GLN A 327 -11.44 -22.96 0.75
C GLN A 327 -12.50 -22.84 1.84
N TRP A 328 -13.66 -23.47 1.63
CA TRP A 328 -14.81 -23.37 2.50
C TRP A 328 -14.77 -24.36 3.67
N ALA A 329 -15.28 -23.91 4.80
CA ALA A 329 -15.70 -24.79 5.88
C ALA A 329 -16.96 -24.22 6.55
N TRP A 330 -17.83 -25.09 7.02
CA TRP A 330 -18.94 -24.75 7.89
C TRP A 330 -18.43 -24.45 9.30
N ASN A 331 -18.98 -23.42 9.92
CA ASN A 331 -18.90 -23.26 11.36
C ASN A 331 -19.72 -24.39 12.02
N HIS A 332 -19.03 -25.31 12.71
CA HIS A 332 -19.60 -26.56 13.20
C HIS A 332 -20.08 -27.50 12.07
N ASN A 333 -20.71 -28.63 12.41
CA ASN A 333 -21.25 -29.55 11.41
C ASN A 333 -22.44 -28.91 10.67
N PRO A 334 -22.52 -29.00 9.33
CA PRO A 334 -23.71 -28.58 8.61
C PRO A 334 -24.89 -29.55 8.83
N ASP A 335 -26.11 -29.06 8.64
CA ASP A 335 -27.29 -29.84 8.29
C ASP A 335 -27.39 -29.88 6.76
N ASN A 336 -27.02 -31.02 6.17
CA ASN A 336 -26.96 -31.22 4.73
C ASN A 336 -28.34 -31.20 4.05
N SER A 337 -29.44 -31.23 4.80
CA SER A 337 -30.79 -31.05 4.24
C SER A 337 -31.14 -29.57 3.99
N ARG A 338 -30.32 -28.65 4.49
CA ARG A 338 -30.59 -27.21 4.54
C ARG A 338 -29.64 -26.36 3.69
N TRP A 339 -28.80 -26.97 2.86
CA TRP A 339 -28.02 -26.29 1.84
C TRP A 339 -27.94 -27.12 0.56
N SER A 340 -27.67 -26.50 -0.58
CA SER A 340 -27.55 -27.22 -1.84
C SER A 340 -26.83 -26.39 -2.92
N LEU A 341 -26.03 -27.06 -3.76
CA LEU A 341 -25.49 -26.54 -5.03
C LEU A 341 -26.24 -27.07 -6.27
N SER A 342 -27.16 -28.03 -6.10
CA SER A 342 -27.83 -28.74 -7.21
C SER A 342 -29.29 -28.38 -7.40
N GLU A 343 -30.01 -27.95 -6.34
CA GLU A 343 -31.37 -27.42 -6.42
C GLU A 343 -31.48 -26.18 -7.34
N ARG A 344 -30.40 -25.42 -7.49
CA ARG A 344 -30.23 -24.35 -8.48
C ARG A 344 -28.74 -24.30 -8.89
N PRO A 345 -28.35 -24.92 -10.01
CA PRO A 345 -26.95 -24.90 -10.47
C PRO A 345 -26.43 -23.46 -10.67
N GLY A 346 -25.17 -23.22 -10.29
CA GLY A 346 -24.54 -21.88 -10.31
C GLY A 346 -24.89 -21.02 -9.09
N PHE A 347 -25.50 -21.59 -8.05
CA PHE A 347 -25.87 -20.88 -6.83
C PHE A 347 -25.69 -21.79 -5.61
N LEU A 348 -25.22 -21.23 -4.50
CA LEU A 348 -25.35 -21.84 -3.18
C LEU A 348 -26.72 -21.48 -2.59
N ARG A 349 -27.63 -22.44 -2.49
CA ARG A 349 -28.89 -22.29 -1.77
C ARG A 349 -28.68 -22.50 -0.28
N LEU A 350 -29.08 -21.54 0.56
CA LEU A 350 -29.09 -21.64 2.01
C LEU A 350 -30.52 -21.54 2.55
N LYS A 351 -30.99 -22.63 3.16
CA LYS A 351 -32.26 -22.70 3.91
C LYS A 351 -31.96 -22.46 5.40
N PRO A 352 -32.82 -21.74 6.14
CA PRO A 352 -32.57 -21.44 7.53
C PRO A 352 -32.57 -22.71 8.38
N THR A 353 -31.59 -22.78 9.27
CA THR A 353 -31.64 -23.67 10.43
C THR A 353 -32.32 -22.97 11.61
N GLN A 354 -32.76 -23.74 12.61
CA GLN A 354 -33.43 -23.16 13.77
C GLN A 354 -32.39 -22.51 14.70
N ALA A 355 -32.40 -21.17 14.80
CA ALA A 355 -31.58 -20.40 15.74
C ALA A 355 -32.24 -19.05 16.04
N THR A 356 -31.90 -18.43 17.16
CA THR A 356 -32.42 -17.11 17.55
C THR A 356 -31.44 -15.98 17.30
N GLU A 357 -30.17 -16.30 17.02
CA GLU A 357 -29.09 -15.33 16.81
C GLU A 357 -27.99 -15.92 15.93
N PHE A 358 -27.15 -15.05 15.35
CA PHE A 358 -26.04 -15.44 14.46
C PHE A 358 -25.06 -16.42 15.11
N TRP A 359 -24.75 -16.25 16.40
CA TRP A 359 -23.73 -17.07 17.10
C TRP A 359 -24.04 -18.57 17.13
N THR A 360 -25.33 -18.93 17.05
CA THR A 360 -25.84 -20.31 17.07
C THR A 360 -26.43 -20.74 15.72
N ALA A 361 -26.24 -19.95 14.67
CA ALA A 361 -26.74 -20.25 13.33
C ALA A 361 -25.94 -21.38 12.66
N ARG A 362 -26.53 -22.57 12.62
CA ARG A 362 -25.99 -23.71 11.86
C ARG A 362 -26.08 -23.45 10.36
N ASN A 363 -25.18 -24.05 9.57
CA ASN A 363 -24.95 -23.76 8.16
C ASN A 363 -24.45 -22.33 7.90
N THR A 364 -23.66 -21.80 8.84
CA THR A 364 -22.82 -20.63 8.56
C THR A 364 -21.59 -21.10 7.79
N LEU A 365 -21.50 -20.76 6.51
CA LEU A 365 -20.37 -21.09 5.64
C LEU A 365 -19.26 -20.06 5.84
N THR A 366 -18.02 -20.52 6.00
CA THR A 366 -16.89 -19.67 6.39
C THR A 366 -15.66 -19.86 5.52
N GLN A 367 -14.92 -18.78 5.35
CA GLN A 367 -13.59 -18.75 4.75
C GLN A 367 -12.68 -17.83 5.56
N LYS A 368 -11.39 -18.15 5.64
CA LYS A 368 -10.41 -17.35 6.38
C LYS A 368 -10.25 -15.95 5.77
N GLY A 369 -10.22 -14.91 6.59
CA GLY A 369 -9.70 -13.61 6.19
C GLY A 369 -8.19 -13.71 5.91
N GLN A 370 -7.68 -12.85 5.03
CA GLN A 370 -6.26 -12.81 4.69
C GLN A 370 -5.70 -11.40 4.87
N GLY A 371 -4.44 -11.33 5.31
CA GLY A 371 -3.72 -10.08 5.53
C GLY A 371 -2.90 -9.62 4.31
N PRO A 372 -2.35 -8.39 4.36
CA PRO A 372 -2.55 -7.40 5.43
C PRO A 372 -3.97 -6.78 5.42
N TRP A 373 -4.70 -6.96 4.33
CA TRP A 373 -6.07 -6.52 4.16
C TRP A 373 -6.83 -7.52 3.27
N SER A 374 -8.13 -7.72 3.50
CA SER A 374 -8.97 -8.46 2.56
C SER A 374 -10.40 -7.97 2.54
N ARG A 375 -11.07 -8.22 1.42
CA ARG A 375 -12.49 -7.98 1.21
C ARG A 375 -13.17 -9.22 0.66
N GLY A 376 -14.28 -9.57 1.26
CA GLY A 376 -15.23 -10.55 0.75
C GLY A 376 -16.52 -9.86 0.33
N GLU A 377 -17.12 -10.36 -0.75
CA GLU A 377 -18.38 -9.87 -1.28
C GLU A 377 -19.29 -11.03 -1.66
N VAL A 378 -20.58 -10.88 -1.45
CA VAL A 378 -21.60 -11.84 -1.91
C VAL A 378 -22.73 -11.13 -2.63
N LYS A 379 -23.33 -11.82 -3.60
CA LYS A 379 -24.62 -11.43 -4.18
C LYS A 379 -25.69 -12.44 -3.77
N LEU A 380 -26.79 -11.94 -3.20
CA LEU A 380 -27.90 -12.72 -2.68
C LEU A 380 -29.17 -12.47 -3.49
N ASP A 381 -29.86 -13.52 -3.92
CA ASP A 381 -31.23 -13.49 -4.43
C ASP A 381 -32.21 -13.66 -3.26
N LEU A 382 -33.09 -12.67 -3.10
CA LEU A 382 -34.02 -12.52 -1.98
C LEU A 382 -35.47 -12.91 -2.35
N SER A 383 -35.69 -13.41 -3.57
CA SER A 383 -37.03 -13.72 -4.10
C SER A 383 -37.77 -14.76 -3.27
N GLN A 384 -37.04 -15.65 -2.60
CA GLN A 384 -37.58 -16.74 -1.77
C GLN A 384 -37.40 -16.48 -0.26
N LEU A 385 -36.92 -15.29 0.12
CA LEU A 385 -36.78 -14.90 1.51
C LEU A 385 -38.18 -14.67 2.13
N LYS A 386 -38.52 -15.42 3.17
CA LYS A 386 -39.82 -15.32 3.88
C LYS A 386 -39.69 -14.57 5.19
N SER A 387 -40.84 -14.13 5.72
CA SER A 387 -40.85 -13.46 7.02
C SER A 387 -40.37 -14.38 8.15
N GLY A 388 -39.62 -13.81 9.10
CA GLY A 388 -38.97 -14.56 10.19
C GLY A 388 -37.66 -15.26 9.81
N VAL A 389 -37.25 -15.23 8.54
CA VAL A 389 -35.94 -15.74 8.09
C VAL A 389 -34.93 -14.60 8.07
N VAL A 390 -33.74 -14.86 8.61
CA VAL A 390 -32.63 -13.92 8.69
C VAL A 390 -31.41 -14.54 8.02
N CYS A 391 -30.96 -13.97 6.91
CA CYS A 391 -29.73 -14.39 6.24
C CYS A 391 -28.78 -13.20 6.09
N GLY A 392 -27.48 -13.42 5.86
CA GLY A 392 -26.56 -12.29 5.78
C GLY A 392 -25.10 -12.66 5.53
N PHE A 393 -24.25 -11.63 5.68
CA PHE A 393 -22.82 -11.72 5.44
C PHE A 393 -22.03 -10.80 6.39
N GLY A 394 -20.85 -11.23 6.81
CA GLY A 394 -19.98 -10.46 7.71
C GLY A 394 -18.79 -11.28 8.20
N THR A 395 -18.42 -11.10 9.47
CA THR A 395 -17.29 -11.79 10.10
C THR A 395 -17.71 -12.81 11.18
N LEU A 396 -16.93 -13.88 11.32
CA LEU A 396 -16.96 -14.83 12.44
C LEU A 396 -15.58 -14.93 13.09
N GLY A 397 -15.50 -14.77 14.40
CA GLY A 397 -14.28 -14.84 15.20
C GLY A 397 -14.55 -14.49 16.66
N LYS A 398 -13.61 -13.79 17.30
CA LYS A 398 -13.82 -13.19 18.63
C LYS A 398 -14.87 -12.07 18.58
N ILE A 399 -14.83 -11.27 17.51
CA ILE A 399 -15.81 -10.20 17.24
C ILE A 399 -16.46 -10.46 15.89
N ASN A 400 -17.79 -10.49 15.90
CA ASN A 400 -18.62 -10.81 14.74
C ASN A 400 -19.41 -9.56 14.35
N GLY A 401 -19.00 -8.87 13.29
CA GLY A 401 -19.78 -7.78 12.71
C GLY A 401 -20.39 -8.22 11.40
N HIS A 402 -21.70 -7.99 11.21
CA HIS A 402 -22.39 -8.48 10.02
C HIS A 402 -23.61 -7.64 9.65
N ILE A 403 -23.99 -7.72 8.36
CA ILE A 403 -25.28 -7.26 7.87
C ILE A 403 -26.19 -8.46 7.68
N SER A 404 -27.40 -8.36 8.22
CA SER A 404 -28.49 -9.31 7.98
C SER A 404 -29.56 -8.70 7.09
N VAL A 405 -30.20 -9.55 6.29
CA VAL A 405 -31.34 -9.27 5.43
C VAL A 405 -32.52 -10.12 5.91
N SER A 406 -33.70 -9.50 6.03
CA SER A 406 -34.93 -10.17 6.46
C SER A 406 -36.15 -9.60 5.73
N ARG A 407 -37.27 -10.33 5.74
CA ARG A 407 -38.56 -9.85 5.23
C ARG A 407 -39.54 -9.59 6.38
N GLY A 408 -40.13 -8.39 6.41
CA GLY A 408 -41.14 -8.03 7.41
C GLY A 408 -42.49 -8.73 7.15
N GLU A 409 -43.39 -8.70 8.15
CA GLU A 409 -44.78 -9.16 7.99
C GLU A 409 -45.57 -8.33 6.97
N ASP A 410 -45.13 -7.08 6.75
CA ASP A 410 -45.62 -6.16 5.71
C ASP A 410 -45.12 -6.53 4.29
N GLY A 411 -44.27 -7.55 4.16
CA GLY A 411 -43.68 -8.00 2.91
C GLY A 411 -42.43 -7.22 2.46
N GLY A 412 -42.05 -6.15 3.16
CA GLY A 412 -40.87 -5.33 2.86
C GLY A 412 -39.56 -6.04 3.20
N VAL A 413 -38.47 -5.67 2.50
CA VAL A 413 -37.12 -6.17 2.79
C VAL A 413 -36.39 -5.19 3.70
N TYR A 414 -35.70 -5.72 4.70
CA TYR A 414 -35.00 -4.94 5.72
C TYR A 414 -33.58 -5.43 5.95
N LEU A 415 -32.66 -4.47 6.09
CA LEU A 415 -31.31 -4.69 6.55
C LEU A 415 -31.19 -4.37 8.04
N SER A 416 -30.33 -5.10 8.74
CA SER A 416 -29.88 -4.78 10.09
C SER A 416 -28.38 -5.02 10.21
N SER A 417 -27.71 -4.29 11.10
CA SER A 417 -26.29 -4.45 11.40
C SER A 417 -26.09 -4.71 12.88
N GLN A 418 -25.32 -5.74 13.21
CA GLN A 418 -25.00 -6.16 14.56
C GLN A 418 -23.51 -6.42 14.72
N VAL A 419 -22.99 -6.14 15.92
CA VAL A 419 -21.65 -6.48 16.34
C VAL A 419 -21.74 -7.27 17.65
N TYR A 420 -21.36 -8.53 17.61
CA TYR A 420 -21.29 -9.39 18.78
C TYR A 420 -19.84 -9.59 19.22
N ASN A 421 -19.57 -9.43 20.51
CA ASN A 421 -18.28 -9.73 21.12
C ASN A 421 -18.50 -10.73 22.26
N ASP A 422 -17.93 -11.94 22.14
CA ASP A 422 -18.06 -12.97 23.16
C ASP A 422 -17.52 -12.48 24.51
N GLY A 423 -18.27 -12.66 25.60
CA GLY A 423 -17.95 -12.13 26.93
C GLY A 423 -18.33 -10.67 27.18
N VAL A 424 -18.73 -9.90 26.15
CA VAL A 424 -19.29 -8.54 26.31
C VAL A 424 -20.78 -8.51 25.97
N GLY A 425 -21.18 -9.13 24.86
CA GLY A 425 -22.58 -9.22 24.42
C GLY A 425 -22.80 -8.75 22.98
N ASN A 426 -24.07 -8.67 22.57
CA ASN A 426 -24.51 -8.23 21.25
C ASN A 426 -24.86 -6.73 21.24
N GLU A 427 -24.32 -5.98 20.29
CA GLU A 427 -24.65 -4.59 20.00
C GLU A 427 -25.44 -4.52 18.68
N THR A 428 -26.69 -4.06 18.74
CA THR A 428 -27.44 -3.71 17.52
C THR A 428 -27.12 -2.28 17.12
N ARG A 429 -26.43 -2.11 15.99
CA ARG A 429 -26.03 -0.79 15.48
C ARG A 429 -27.04 -0.19 14.52
N VAL A 430 -27.67 -1.04 13.72
CA VAL A 430 -28.83 -0.69 12.91
C VAL A 430 -29.88 -1.76 13.08
N ALA A 431 -31.02 -1.43 13.69
CA ALA A 431 -32.07 -2.40 13.97
C ALA A 431 -32.91 -2.75 12.74
N ARG A 432 -33.20 -1.75 11.87
CA ARG A 432 -34.07 -1.92 10.71
C ARG A 432 -33.84 -0.79 9.70
N GLN A 433 -33.38 -1.13 8.50
CA GLN A 433 -33.22 -0.23 7.36
C GLN A 433 -34.01 -0.80 6.17
N PRO A 434 -35.12 -0.18 5.74
CA PRO A 434 -35.86 -0.65 4.57
C PRO A 434 -35.03 -0.52 3.29
N VAL A 435 -35.16 -1.50 2.41
CA VAL A 435 -34.60 -1.48 1.05
C VAL A 435 -35.61 -2.06 0.05
N GLU A 436 -35.58 -1.55 -1.17
CA GLU A 436 -36.38 -2.09 -2.29
C GLU A 436 -35.45 -2.89 -3.19
N ALA A 437 -35.40 -4.21 -2.96
CA ALA A 437 -34.49 -5.07 -3.69
C ALA A 437 -35.03 -6.51 -3.81
N THR A 438 -34.83 -7.13 -4.96
CA THR A 438 -35.03 -8.58 -5.17
C THR A 438 -33.71 -9.34 -5.16
N GLU A 439 -32.61 -8.64 -5.40
CA GLU A 439 -31.23 -9.09 -5.20
C GLU A 439 -30.49 -8.04 -4.37
N ILE A 440 -29.45 -8.44 -3.62
CA ILE A 440 -28.62 -7.51 -2.86
C ILE A 440 -27.17 -7.98 -2.82
N PHE A 441 -26.25 -7.03 -2.77
CA PHE A 441 -24.82 -7.28 -2.62
C PHE A 441 -24.41 -6.90 -1.20
N LEU A 442 -23.66 -7.76 -0.53
CA LEU A 442 -23.11 -7.51 0.81
C LEU A 442 -21.58 -7.64 0.76
N ARG A 443 -20.89 -6.81 1.54
CA ARG A 443 -19.43 -6.71 1.59
C ARG A 443 -18.95 -6.63 3.03
N ALA A 444 -17.81 -7.26 3.30
CA ALA A 444 -17.04 -7.09 4.52
C ALA A 444 -15.58 -6.81 4.13
N GLU A 445 -15.00 -5.75 4.69
CA GLU A 445 -13.60 -5.36 4.50
C GLU A 445 -12.89 -5.48 5.84
N LEU A 446 -11.74 -6.18 5.86
CA LEU A 446 -10.98 -6.55 7.04
C LEU A 446 -9.57 -5.97 6.89
N ASP A 447 -9.26 -4.96 7.68
CA ASP A 447 -7.94 -4.31 7.76
C ASP A 447 -7.21 -4.85 9.00
N PHE A 448 -6.29 -5.80 8.78
CA PHE A 448 -5.52 -6.44 9.84
C PHE A 448 -4.34 -5.59 10.29
N GLN A 449 -4.00 -4.50 9.59
CA GLN A 449 -2.98 -3.54 10.03
C GLN A 449 -3.55 -2.55 11.04
N ARG A 450 -4.84 -2.19 10.90
CA ARG A 450 -5.56 -1.32 11.85
C ARG A 450 -6.38 -2.08 12.88
N ASP A 451 -6.49 -3.40 12.76
CA ASP A 451 -7.42 -4.26 13.50
C ASP A 451 -8.87 -3.74 13.40
N ARG A 452 -9.31 -3.36 12.19
CA ARG A 452 -10.66 -2.82 11.95
C ARG A 452 -11.35 -3.55 10.81
N ALA A 453 -12.67 -3.63 10.90
CA ALA A 453 -13.51 -4.10 9.82
C ALA A 453 -14.75 -3.23 9.66
N VAL A 454 -15.31 -3.25 8.45
CA VAL A 454 -16.55 -2.57 8.09
C VAL A 454 -17.39 -3.49 7.23
N CYS A 455 -18.71 -3.44 7.43
CA CYS A 455 -19.67 -4.12 6.55
C CYS A 455 -20.49 -3.08 5.76
N SER A 456 -20.70 -3.37 4.49
CA SER A 456 -21.40 -2.50 3.54
C SER A 456 -22.38 -3.29 2.69
N TYR A 457 -23.40 -2.64 2.15
CA TYR A 457 -24.34 -3.23 1.20
C TYR A 457 -24.44 -2.39 -0.08
N SER A 458 -24.89 -3.01 -1.15
CA SER A 458 -25.19 -2.36 -2.42
C SER A 458 -26.45 -2.96 -3.05
N LEU A 459 -27.24 -2.11 -3.72
CA LEU A 459 -28.45 -2.52 -4.43
C LEU A 459 -28.21 -2.74 -5.93
N ASP A 460 -27.09 -2.23 -6.46
CA ASP A 460 -26.73 -2.24 -7.87
C ASP A 460 -25.41 -2.98 -8.16
N GLY A 461 -24.69 -3.39 -7.12
CA GLY A 461 -23.37 -4.03 -7.18
C GLY A 461 -22.21 -3.05 -7.41
N ALA A 462 -22.49 -1.75 -7.51
CA ALA A 462 -21.50 -0.71 -7.81
C ALA A 462 -21.40 0.33 -6.68
N SER A 463 -22.53 0.77 -6.15
CA SER A 463 -22.65 1.80 -5.12
C SER A 463 -22.78 1.14 -3.74
N TRP A 464 -21.74 1.29 -2.91
CA TRP A 464 -21.67 0.63 -1.59
C TRP A 464 -21.96 1.62 -0.46
N THR A 465 -22.81 1.22 0.47
CA THR A 465 -23.15 1.99 1.68
C THR A 465 -22.76 1.20 2.92
N ALA A 466 -21.89 1.77 3.76
CA ALA A 466 -21.54 1.19 5.05
C ALA A 466 -22.78 1.15 5.97
N LEU A 467 -22.98 0.03 6.67
CA LEU A 467 -24.12 -0.14 7.59
C LEU A 467 -23.64 -0.59 8.97
N GLY A 468 -23.82 0.28 9.96
CA GLY A 468 -23.38 0.05 11.34
C GLY A 468 -21.95 0.46 11.64
N GLY A 469 -21.25 1.14 10.72
CA GLY A 469 -19.91 1.70 10.95
C GLY A 469 -18.82 0.66 11.19
N GLU A 470 -17.60 1.13 11.46
CA GLU A 470 -16.45 0.26 11.71
C GLU A 470 -16.51 -0.43 13.08
N PHE A 471 -15.98 -1.64 13.17
CA PHE A 471 -15.85 -2.41 14.41
C PHE A 471 -14.45 -3.04 14.52
N PRO A 472 -13.98 -3.31 15.75
CA PRO A 472 -12.68 -3.91 15.95
C PRO A 472 -12.64 -5.36 15.47
N LEU A 473 -11.50 -5.74 14.88
CA LEU A 473 -11.10 -7.13 14.75
C LEU A 473 -10.25 -7.52 15.95
N ALA A 474 -10.40 -8.76 16.42
CA ALA A 474 -9.63 -9.25 17.56
C ALA A 474 -9.47 -10.77 17.50
N TYR A 475 -8.50 -11.25 18.26
CA TYR A 475 -8.28 -12.65 18.53
C TYR A 475 -8.07 -12.83 20.04
N ASP A 476 -8.65 -13.88 20.60
CA ASP A 476 -8.46 -14.27 21.99
C ASP A 476 -8.58 -15.79 22.08
N TRP A 477 -7.69 -16.45 22.81
CA TRP A 477 -7.74 -17.88 23.03
C TRP A 477 -8.73 -18.26 24.15
N ARG A 478 -9.03 -17.31 25.06
CA ARG A 478 -9.93 -17.52 26.21
C ARG A 478 -11.39 -17.27 25.90
N THR A 479 -11.71 -16.65 24.78
CA THR A 479 -13.09 -16.28 24.40
C THR A 479 -13.22 -16.32 22.87
N GLY A 480 -14.44 -16.22 22.35
CA GLY A 480 -14.68 -16.33 20.92
C GLY A 480 -14.48 -17.76 20.42
N THR A 481 -13.90 -17.87 19.22
CA THR A 481 -13.76 -19.14 18.49
C THR A 481 -12.39 -19.81 18.63
N PHE A 482 -11.38 -19.11 19.19
CA PHE A 482 -9.95 -19.47 19.13
C PHE A 482 -9.37 -19.51 17.70
N GLN A 483 -10.08 -18.89 16.75
CA GLN A 483 -9.69 -18.77 15.34
C GLN A 483 -9.55 -17.29 14.98
N GLY A 484 -8.71 -17.00 13.99
CA GLY A 484 -8.64 -15.67 13.37
C GLY A 484 -9.97 -15.26 12.74
N ALA A 485 -10.07 -13.99 12.34
CA ALA A 485 -11.28 -13.48 11.69
C ALA A 485 -11.56 -14.22 10.35
N GLN A 486 -12.82 -14.63 10.17
CA GLN A 486 -13.30 -15.35 8.98
C GLN A 486 -14.46 -14.58 8.35
N PHE A 487 -14.59 -14.64 7.02
CA PHE A 487 -15.84 -14.30 6.34
C PHE A 487 -16.90 -15.34 6.67
N ALA A 488 -18.16 -14.90 6.80
CA ALA A 488 -19.27 -15.75 7.18
C ALA A 488 -20.53 -15.43 6.38
N ILE A 489 -21.05 -16.42 5.66
CA ILE A 489 -22.36 -16.39 4.99
C ILE A 489 -23.32 -17.25 5.81
N PHE A 490 -24.48 -16.73 6.20
CA PHE A 490 -25.37 -17.45 7.12
C PHE A 490 -26.84 -17.28 6.76
N CYS A 491 -27.65 -18.25 7.20
CA CYS A 491 -29.10 -18.08 7.25
C CYS A 491 -29.74 -18.90 8.38
N TYR A 492 -30.62 -18.27 9.16
CA TYR A 492 -31.33 -18.89 10.28
C TYR A 492 -32.74 -18.34 10.48
N SER A 493 -33.53 -19.02 11.32
CA SER A 493 -34.84 -18.54 11.76
C SER A 493 -35.18 -19.08 13.16
N PRO A 494 -35.85 -18.29 14.03
CA PRO A 494 -36.31 -18.77 15.33
C PRO A 494 -37.34 -19.91 15.24
N GLN A 495 -38.07 -19.99 14.12
CA GLN A 495 -39.13 -20.96 13.87
C GLN A 495 -38.83 -21.74 12.59
N ALA A 496 -39.47 -22.91 12.43
CA ALA A 496 -39.36 -23.66 11.18
C ALA A 496 -39.89 -22.83 10.00
N SER A 497 -39.08 -22.73 8.95
CA SER A 497 -39.42 -22.02 7.72
C SER A 497 -38.93 -22.78 6.49
N ASP A 498 -39.62 -22.57 5.38
CA ASP A 498 -39.30 -23.04 4.04
C ASP A 498 -38.78 -21.92 3.13
N GLY A 499 -38.61 -20.69 3.66
CA GLY A 499 -37.91 -19.61 2.94
C GLY A 499 -36.41 -19.88 2.82
N PHE A 500 -35.74 -19.25 1.86
CA PHE A 500 -34.29 -19.41 1.64
C PHE A 500 -33.72 -18.22 0.87
N VAL A 501 -32.39 -18.16 0.79
CA VAL A 501 -31.65 -17.29 -0.14
C VAL A 501 -30.79 -18.14 -1.06
N ASP A 502 -30.62 -17.68 -2.29
CA ASP A 502 -29.62 -18.21 -3.21
C ASP A 502 -28.44 -17.23 -3.25
N VAL A 503 -27.24 -17.70 -2.99
CA VAL A 503 -25.99 -16.95 -3.11
C VAL A 503 -25.45 -17.22 -4.52
N ASP A 504 -25.37 -16.17 -5.34
CA ASP A 504 -24.90 -16.25 -6.74
C ASP A 504 -23.38 -16.53 -6.75
N TRP A 505 -22.62 -15.72 -6.03
CA TRP A 505 -21.17 -15.87 -5.94
C TRP A 505 -20.64 -15.30 -4.63
N PHE A 506 -19.43 -15.72 -4.28
CA PHE A 506 -18.55 -15.07 -3.32
C PHE A 506 -17.27 -14.62 -4.03
N ARG A 507 -16.90 -13.35 -3.90
CA ARG A 507 -15.69 -12.79 -4.51
C ARG A 507 -14.77 -12.18 -3.47
N PHE A 508 -13.48 -12.42 -3.66
CA PHE A 508 -12.43 -12.05 -2.74
C PHE A 508 -11.42 -11.11 -3.40
N THR A 509 -10.93 -10.11 -2.66
CA THR A 509 -9.80 -9.26 -3.06
C THR A 509 -8.90 -8.94 -1.87
N ASP A 510 -7.59 -8.92 -2.07
CA ASP A 510 -6.56 -8.68 -1.03
C ASP A 510 -5.93 -7.27 -1.06
N THR A 511 -6.30 -6.47 -2.05
CA THR A 511 -5.76 -5.11 -2.20
C THR A 511 -6.82 -4.10 -1.76
N PRO A 512 -6.54 -3.28 -0.71
CA PRO A 512 -7.46 -2.22 -0.33
C PRO A 512 -7.65 -1.30 -1.52
N ALA A 513 -8.90 -0.94 -1.81
CA ALA A 513 -9.13 0.15 -2.74
C ALA A 513 -8.41 1.37 -2.17
N ARG A 514 -7.28 1.77 -2.79
CA ARG A 514 -6.51 2.99 -2.49
C ARG A 514 -7.49 4.07 -2.09
N ALA A 515 -7.49 4.47 -0.81
CA ALA A 515 -8.45 5.36 -0.15
C ALA A 515 -9.35 6.09 -1.15
N ALA A 516 -10.43 5.42 -1.57
CA ALA A 516 -11.50 6.06 -2.30
C ALA A 516 -12.44 6.67 -1.25
N GLU A 517 -11.93 7.65 -0.49
CA GLU A 517 -12.80 8.72 0.00
C GLU A 517 -13.15 9.62 -1.18
N SER A 518 -13.96 9.07 -2.07
CA SER A 518 -15.17 9.69 -2.59
C SER A 518 -15.90 8.58 -3.34
N THR A 519 -17.22 8.69 -3.46
CA THR A 519 -18.01 7.95 -4.45
C THR A 519 -17.35 8.07 -5.82
N ALA A 520 -16.44 7.15 -6.15
CA ALA A 520 -15.75 7.15 -7.42
C ALA A 520 -16.73 6.68 -8.48
N ALA A 521 -17.38 7.61 -9.16
CA ALA A 521 -18.11 7.33 -10.37
C ALA A 521 -17.21 6.52 -11.30
N SER A 522 -17.57 5.28 -11.62
CA SER A 522 -16.89 4.58 -12.72
C SER A 522 -17.03 5.42 -14.00
N ILE A 523 -16.03 5.41 -14.87
CA ILE A 523 -16.11 6.02 -16.21
C ILE A 523 -17.34 5.49 -16.96
N ALA A 524 -17.76 4.25 -16.69
CA ALA A 524 -19.00 3.68 -17.24
C ALA A 524 -20.25 4.53 -16.91
N ALA A 525 -20.29 5.19 -15.74
CA ALA A 525 -21.39 6.05 -15.34
C ALA A 525 -21.43 7.39 -16.11
N LEU A 526 -20.35 7.77 -16.79
CA LEU A 526 -20.30 8.93 -17.68
C LEU A 526 -21.04 8.67 -19.00
N ALA A 527 -21.11 7.41 -19.43
CA ALA A 527 -21.85 6.99 -20.61
C ALA A 527 -23.37 6.82 -20.30
N PRO A 528 -24.26 7.00 -21.29
CA PRO A 528 -23.97 7.53 -22.61
C PRO A 528 -23.61 9.02 -22.51
N PHE A 529 -22.72 9.46 -23.40
CA PHE A 529 -22.35 10.87 -23.50
C PHE A 529 -23.38 11.63 -24.33
N ALA A 530 -23.67 12.86 -23.91
CA ALA A 530 -24.50 13.80 -24.64
C ALA A 530 -23.89 15.19 -24.54
N TRP A 531 -23.72 15.83 -25.69
CA TRP A 531 -22.96 17.08 -25.83
C TRP A 531 -23.79 18.17 -26.48
N THR A 532 -23.48 19.42 -26.11
CA THR A 532 -23.88 20.62 -26.85
C THR A 532 -22.65 21.31 -27.41
N SER A 533 -22.64 21.60 -28.70
CA SER A 533 -21.56 22.32 -29.37
C SER A 533 -21.86 23.81 -29.41
N THR A 534 -20.84 24.62 -29.15
CA THR A 534 -20.81 26.03 -29.59
C THR A 534 -20.78 26.11 -31.12
N GLY A 535 -20.96 27.33 -31.68
CA GLY A 535 -20.45 27.62 -33.02
C GLY A 535 -18.92 27.60 -33.09
N PRO A 536 -18.31 27.90 -34.25
CA PRO A 536 -16.86 28.06 -34.35
C PRO A 536 -16.36 29.15 -33.40
N LEU A 537 -15.46 28.78 -32.48
CA LEU A 537 -14.84 29.69 -31.52
C LEU A 537 -13.49 30.19 -31.99
N ILE A 538 -12.61 29.32 -32.49
CA ILE A 538 -11.31 29.72 -33.04
C ILE A 538 -11.33 29.46 -34.55
N SER A 539 -11.08 30.52 -35.31
CA SER A 539 -11.05 30.51 -36.77
C SER A 539 -9.67 30.90 -37.29
N PRO A 540 -9.28 30.47 -38.51
CA PRO A 540 -8.14 31.01 -39.24
C PRO A 540 -8.16 32.52 -39.25
N VAL A 541 -7.08 33.08 -38.76
CA VAL A 541 -6.74 34.48 -38.96
C VAL A 541 -5.67 34.47 -40.04
N SER A 542 -5.67 35.45 -40.95
CA SER A 542 -4.55 35.63 -41.88
C SER A 542 -3.83 36.93 -41.54
N ASP A 543 -2.52 36.96 -41.75
CA ASP A 543 -1.71 38.18 -41.67
C ASP A 543 -0.98 38.42 -43.00
N THR A 544 -0.07 39.40 -43.05
CA THR A 544 0.66 39.77 -44.26
C THR A 544 1.59 38.67 -44.79
N THR A 545 1.96 37.68 -43.95
CA THR A 545 2.88 36.59 -44.27
C THR A 545 2.23 35.20 -44.23
N HIS A 546 1.07 35.06 -43.58
CA HIS A 546 0.35 33.80 -43.38
C HIS A 546 -1.07 33.91 -43.94
N SER A 547 -1.33 33.22 -45.06
CA SER A 547 -2.66 33.09 -45.66
C SER A 547 -3.33 31.79 -45.19
N ILE A 548 -3.89 31.77 -43.98
CA ILE A 548 -4.39 30.56 -43.31
C ILE A 548 -5.83 30.25 -43.73
N VAL A 549 -6.09 28.98 -44.07
CA VAL A 549 -7.41 28.46 -44.45
C VAL A 549 -8.03 27.54 -43.39
N ALA A 550 -7.21 26.95 -42.52
CA ALA A 550 -7.64 25.99 -41.50
C ALA A 550 -6.85 26.15 -40.17
N VAL A 551 -7.54 25.94 -39.04
CA VAL A 551 -6.96 25.75 -37.71
C VAL A 551 -7.55 24.44 -37.17
N LYS A 552 -6.68 23.49 -36.80
CA LYS A 552 -7.04 22.08 -36.59
C LYS A 552 -6.10 21.45 -35.54
N ASP A 553 -6.39 20.25 -35.05
CA ASP A 553 -5.62 19.44 -34.09
C ASP A 553 -5.19 20.20 -32.82
N PRO A 554 -6.13 20.69 -31.99
CA PRO A 554 -5.78 21.52 -30.84
C PRO A 554 -5.30 20.70 -29.64
N THR A 555 -4.35 21.26 -28.91
CA THR A 555 -4.11 20.98 -27.49
C THR A 555 -4.46 22.20 -26.66
N ILE A 556 -4.97 21.98 -25.44
CA ILE A 556 -5.37 23.05 -24.53
C ILE A 556 -4.91 22.80 -23.09
N VAL A 557 -4.48 23.86 -22.42
CA VAL A 557 -4.09 23.84 -21.01
C VAL A 557 -4.44 25.15 -20.31
N TYR A 558 -4.75 25.08 -19.02
CA TYR A 558 -4.90 26.28 -18.18
C TYR A 558 -3.64 26.54 -17.36
N GLY A 559 -3.12 27.77 -17.41
CA GLY A 559 -1.93 28.19 -16.68
C GLY A 559 -1.87 29.71 -16.59
N ASN A 560 -1.20 30.26 -15.58
CA ASN A 560 -1.00 31.71 -15.43
C ASN A 560 -2.27 32.58 -15.61
N GLY A 561 -3.43 32.05 -15.20
CA GLY A 561 -4.73 32.72 -15.31
C GLY A 561 -5.31 32.80 -16.74
N LYS A 562 -4.84 31.96 -17.68
CA LYS A 562 -5.28 31.93 -19.08
C LYS A 562 -5.44 30.49 -19.57
N TRP A 563 -6.28 30.34 -20.59
CA TRP A 563 -6.28 29.18 -21.48
C TRP A 563 -5.20 29.39 -22.55
N HIS A 564 -4.44 28.33 -22.82
CA HIS A 564 -3.39 28.28 -23.83
C HIS A 564 -3.75 27.19 -24.83
N VAL A 565 -3.85 27.54 -26.11
CA VAL A 565 -4.19 26.62 -27.19
C VAL A 565 -3.06 26.61 -28.21
N TYR A 566 -2.50 25.43 -28.49
CA TYR A 566 -1.63 25.21 -29.64
C TYR A 566 -2.41 24.37 -30.65
N ALA A 567 -2.34 24.72 -31.93
CA ALA A 567 -3.09 24.05 -32.99
C ALA A 567 -2.32 24.04 -34.31
N THR A 568 -2.55 23.02 -35.13
CA THR A 568 -2.10 22.95 -36.52
C THR A 568 -2.77 24.04 -37.36
N THR A 569 -2.02 24.65 -38.29
CA THR A 569 -2.53 25.57 -39.31
C THR A 569 -2.20 25.06 -40.72
N ALA A 570 -3.08 25.35 -41.67
CA ALA A 570 -2.83 25.13 -43.11
C ALA A 570 -2.96 26.44 -43.88
N ASP A 571 -2.03 26.70 -44.80
CA ASP A 571 -2.08 27.88 -45.68
C ASP A 571 -2.73 27.57 -47.05
N THR A 572 -3.03 28.61 -47.82
CA THR A 572 -3.60 28.51 -49.19
C THR A 572 -2.70 27.78 -50.19
N ARG A 573 -1.43 27.52 -49.86
CA ARG A 573 -0.48 26.74 -50.66
C ARG A 573 -0.42 25.28 -50.21
N GLY A 574 -1.14 24.92 -49.15
CA GLY A 574 -1.16 23.58 -48.57
C GLY A 574 0.01 23.29 -47.63
N ASN A 575 0.75 24.32 -47.17
CA ASN A 575 1.79 24.14 -46.16
C ASN A 575 1.16 24.01 -44.78
N TRP A 576 1.75 23.16 -43.94
CA TRP A 576 1.32 22.93 -42.57
C TRP A 576 2.32 23.48 -41.56
N SER A 577 1.80 24.07 -40.47
CA SER A 577 2.58 24.61 -39.34
C SER A 577 1.71 24.61 -38.07
N MET A 578 2.10 25.35 -37.02
CA MET A 578 1.33 25.55 -35.79
C MET A 578 1.06 27.02 -35.50
N ALA A 579 0.02 27.29 -34.73
CA ALA A 579 -0.26 28.58 -34.12
C ALA A 579 -0.57 28.41 -32.62
N TYR A 580 -0.21 29.43 -31.84
CA TYR A 580 -0.51 29.56 -30.42
C TYR A 580 -1.53 30.68 -30.19
N PHE A 581 -2.53 30.40 -29.36
CA PHE A 581 -3.55 31.34 -28.91
C PHE A 581 -3.61 31.33 -27.39
N ASN A 582 -3.95 32.46 -26.78
CA ASN A 582 -4.33 32.51 -25.38
C ASN A 582 -5.46 33.51 -25.13
N PHE A 583 -6.24 33.24 -24.09
CA PHE A 583 -7.39 34.04 -23.68
C PHE A 583 -7.74 33.75 -22.22
N ARG A 584 -8.41 34.68 -21.54
CA ARG A 584 -8.80 34.47 -20.13
C ARG A 584 -10.15 33.77 -20.01
N THR A 585 -11.08 34.12 -20.90
CA THR A 585 -12.43 33.56 -20.93
C THR A 585 -12.77 33.04 -22.32
N TRP A 586 -13.64 32.05 -22.42
CA TRP A 586 -14.06 31.45 -23.69
C TRP A 586 -14.80 32.43 -24.59
N ALA A 587 -15.39 33.50 -24.04
CA ALA A 587 -15.94 34.61 -24.81
C ALA A 587 -14.86 35.40 -25.58
N GLU A 588 -13.62 35.43 -25.08
CA GLU A 588 -12.50 36.09 -25.74
C GLU A 588 -11.87 35.25 -26.85
N ALA A 589 -12.10 33.92 -26.86
CA ALA A 589 -11.45 32.98 -27.78
C ALA A 589 -11.59 33.38 -29.26
N ALA A 590 -12.76 33.89 -29.66
CA ALA A 590 -13.02 34.32 -31.04
C ALA A 590 -12.20 35.53 -31.51
N ASN A 591 -11.65 36.30 -30.57
CA ASN A 591 -10.82 37.47 -30.84
C ASN A 591 -9.34 37.22 -30.50
N ALA A 592 -8.99 36.00 -30.05
CA ALA A 592 -7.61 35.66 -29.73
C ALA A 592 -6.74 35.74 -30.98
N LYS A 593 -5.63 36.49 -30.89
CA LYS A 593 -4.69 36.65 -32.01
C LYS A 593 -3.67 35.52 -31.99
N PRO A 594 -3.42 34.83 -33.12
CA PRO A 594 -2.41 33.80 -33.17
C PRO A 594 -1.00 34.40 -33.09
N TYR A 595 -0.11 33.69 -32.40
CA TYR A 595 1.31 33.69 -32.69
C TYR A 595 1.62 32.50 -33.60
N TYR A 596 2.11 32.74 -34.80
CA TYR A 596 2.53 31.65 -35.70
C TYR A 596 3.88 31.10 -35.26
N ILE A 597 3.93 29.79 -35.02
CA ILE A 597 5.08 29.15 -34.36
C ILE A 597 6.33 29.16 -35.24
N ASP A 598 6.18 29.24 -36.57
CA ASP A 598 7.30 29.37 -37.52
C ASP A 598 8.05 30.71 -37.45
N GLN A 599 7.53 31.68 -36.69
CA GLN A 599 8.26 32.87 -36.28
C GLN A 599 9.43 32.52 -35.34
N ASN A 600 9.31 31.43 -34.57
CA ASN A 600 10.45 30.84 -33.87
C ASN A 600 11.36 30.15 -34.92
N PRO A 601 12.63 30.59 -35.07
CA PRO A 601 13.52 30.04 -36.09
C PRO A 601 13.80 28.54 -35.93
N ASN A 602 13.60 27.98 -34.74
CA ASN A 602 13.75 26.56 -34.46
C ASN A 602 12.59 25.70 -34.99
N LEU A 603 11.41 26.30 -35.23
CA LEU A 603 10.15 25.59 -35.48
C LEU A 603 9.54 25.95 -36.84
N ARG A 604 10.39 26.16 -37.85
CA ARG A 604 9.97 26.41 -39.23
C ARG A 604 9.71 25.11 -39.98
N GLY A 605 8.61 25.07 -40.73
CA GLY A 605 8.25 23.95 -41.58
C GLY A 605 7.19 23.07 -40.96
N TYR A 606 7.24 21.77 -41.24
CA TYR A 606 6.19 20.82 -40.88
C TYR A 606 6.24 20.45 -39.39
N HIS A 607 5.33 21.06 -38.63
CA HIS A 607 5.04 20.78 -37.23
C HIS A 607 3.52 20.75 -37.06
N CYS A 608 2.94 19.62 -36.65
CA CYS A 608 1.48 19.45 -36.56
C CYS A 608 1.06 18.60 -35.36
N ALA A 609 -0.23 18.60 -35.05
CA ALA A 609 -0.88 17.87 -33.96
C ALA A 609 -0.12 18.02 -32.62
N PRO A 610 -0.03 19.25 -32.10
CA PRO A 610 0.66 19.51 -30.85
C PRO A 610 -0.05 18.87 -29.65
N GLN A 611 0.74 18.51 -28.63
CA GLN A 611 0.31 18.27 -27.26
C GLN A 611 1.20 19.09 -26.31
N VAL A 612 0.61 19.78 -25.33
CA VAL A 612 1.36 20.60 -24.36
C VAL A 612 1.08 20.21 -22.91
N PHE A 613 2.12 20.09 -22.08
CA PHE A 613 1.97 19.91 -20.63
C PHE A 613 3.21 20.35 -19.85
N TYR A 614 3.04 20.57 -18.56
CA TYR A 614 4.14 20.85 -17.64
C TYR A 614 4.67 19.53 -17.06
N PHE A 615 5.95 19.23 -17.29
CA PHE A 615 6.58 18.05 -16.69
C PHE A 615 7.22 18.44 -15.37
N ARG A 616 6.53 18.12 -14.28
CA ARG A 616 6.92 18.53 -12.91
C ARG A 616 8.34 18.09 -12.53
N PRO A 617 8.83 16.88 -12.87
CA PRO A 617 10.18 16.47 -12.50
C PRO A 617 11.28 17.37 -13.09
N HIS A 618 11.09 17.91 -14.30
CA HIS A 618 12.06 18.81 -14.92
C HIS A 618 11.77 20.28 -14.67
N LYS A 619 10.57 20.60 -14.17
CA LYS A 619 10.06 21.97 -14.03
C LYS A 619 10.04 22.72 -15.36
N LYS A 620 9.70 22.02 -16.44
CA LYS A 620 9.67 22.57 -17.81
C LYS A 620 8.33 22.27 -18.47
N TRP A 621 7.90 23.16 -19.35
CA TRP A 621 6.85 22.86 -20.33
C TRP A 621 7.41 22.01 -21.45
N TYR A 622 6.61 21.04 -21.90
CA TYR A 622 6.87 20.18 -23.04
C TYR A 622 5.81 20.44 -24.11
N LEU A 623 6.27 20.67 -25.34
CA LEU A 623 5.45 20.73 -26.54
C LEU A 623 5.86 19.57 -27.43
N ILE A 624 4.94 18.62 -27.62
CA ILE A 624 5.13 17.41 -28.42
C ILE A 624 4.37 17.57 -29.72
N TYR A 625 4.95 17.16 -30.85
CA TYR A 625 4.33 17.36 -32.16
C TYR A 625 4.92 16.43 -33.22
N GLN A 626 4.24 16.40 -34.37
CA GLN A 626 4.65 15.69 -35.56
C GLN A 626 5.65 16.47 -36.39
N SER A 627 6.84 15.90 -36.62
CA SER A 627 7.85 16.38 -37.56
C SER A 627 8.44 15.23 -38.35
N GLN A 628 7.57 14.48 -39.02
CA GLN A 628 7.79 13.10 -39.51
C GLN A 628 7.88 12.06 -38.38
N HIS A 629 8.65 12.35 -37.33
CA HIS A 629 8.83 11.53 -36.13
C HIS A 629 8.23 12.25 -34.89
N PRO A 630 7.89 11.53 -33.80
CA PRO A 630 7.51 12.14 -32.54
C PRO A 630 8.67 12.95 -32.02
N THR A 631 8.40 14.23 -31.82
CA THR A 631 9.41 15.23 -31.53
C THR A 631 8.90 16.13 -30.41
N TYR A 632 9.81 16.65 -29.60
CA TYR A 632 9.49 17.60 -28.55
C TYR A 632 10.37 18.84 -28.57
N SER A 633 9.83 19.91 -28.02
CA SER A 633 10.54 21.11 -27.59
C SER A 633 10.18 21.41 -26.13
N THR A 634 11.04 22.15 -25.44
CA THR A 634 10.84 22.54 -24.03
C THR A 634 10.88 24.05 -23.86
N ALA A 635 10.19 24.58 -22.85
CA ALA A 635 10.24 26.00 -22.47
C ALA A 635 10.11 26.16 -20.95
N ASP A 636 10.62 27.28 -20.42
CA ASP A 636 10.40 27.69 -19.02
C ASP A 636 9.07 28.39 -18.82
N ASP A 637 8.57 29.06 -19.86
CA ASP A 637 7.43 29.95 -19.81
C ASP A 637 6.50 29.69 -21.00
N LEU A 638 5.33 29.14 -20.71
CA LEU A 638 4.32 28.78 -21.71
C LEU A 638 3.81 29.99 -22.50
N GLU A 639 3.91 31.20 -21.94
CA GLU A 639 3.46 32.44 -22.61
C GLU A 639 4.45 32.98 -23.65
N LYS A 640 5.63 32.38 -23.77
CA LYS A 640 6.71 32.83 -24.65
C LYS A 640 7.03 31.81 -25.74
N PRO A 641 6.16 31.64 -26.75
CA PRO A 641 6.35 30.65 -27.81
C PRO A 641 7.65 30.84 -28.63
N GLU A 642 8.24 32.04 -28.61
CA GLU A 642 9.54 32.31 -29.21
C GLU A 642 10.71 31.61 -28.49
N THR A 643 10.49 31.11 -27.27
CA THR A 643 11.53 30.49 -26.43
C THR A 643 11.57 28.96 -26.50
N TRP A 644 10.63 28.33 -27.22
CA TRP A 644 10.67 26.88 -27.43
C TRP A 644 12.02 26.46 -28.03
N THR A 645 12.64 25.45 -27.42
CA THR A 645 13.95 24.92 -27.84
C THR A 645 13.89 24.24 -29.20
N ALA A 646 15.06 23.96 -29.78
CA ALA A 646 15.18 23.23 -31.04
C ALA A 646 14.54 21.83 -30.95
N PRO A 647 13.81 21.38 -31.98
CA PRO A 647 13.16 20.07 -32.03
C PRO A 647 14.12 18.92 -31.65
N GLN A 648 13.71 18.05 -30.72
CA GLN A 648 14.44 16.85 -30.33
C GLN A 648 13.58 15.60 -30.55
N PRO A 649 14.07 14.57 -31.26
CA PRO A 649 13.30 13.36 -31.47
C PRO A 649 13.28 12.50 -30.20
N PHE A 650 12.15 11.82 -29.96
CA PHE A 650 12.06 10.81 -28.89
C PHE A 650 12.84 9.53 -29.24
N PHE A 651 12.98 9.22 -30.53
CA PHE A 651 13.67 8.02 -31.04
C PHE A 651 14.78 8.37 -32.02
N ASN A 652 15.84 7.55 -32.02
CA ASN A 652 16.92 7.64 -32.99
C ASN A 652 16.55 6.91 -34.31
N GLY A 653 15.56 7.45 -35.02
CA GLY A 653 14.97 6.83 -36.22
C GLY A 653 13.63 6.15 -35.94
N THR A 654 13.02 5.59 -37.00
CA THR A 654 11.75 4.85 -36.89
C THR A 654 11.98 3.47 -36.28
N PRO A 655 11.33 3.12 -35.16
CA PRO A 655 11.39 1.77 -34.59
C PRO A 655 10.88 0.71 -35.58
N LYS A 656 11.38 -0.53 -35.47
CA LYS A 656 11.08 -1.61 -36.45
C LYS A 656 9.63 -2.07 -36.40
N SER A 657 9.03 -1.99 -35.22
CA SER A 657 7.62 -2.31 -34.95
C SER A 657 6.64 -1.35 -35.63
N VAL A 658 7.08 -0.14 -35.95
CA VAL A 658 6.28 0.87 -36.65
C VAL A 658 6.34 0.57 -38.14
N VAL A 659 5.34 -0.14 -38.63
CA VAL A 659 5.32 -0.63 -40.02
C VAL A 659 4.60 0.31 -41.00
N GLN A 660 3.83 1.29 -40.50
CA GLN A 660 3.19 2.32 -41.32
C GLN A 660 2.90 3.57 -40.47
N GLY A 661 2.82 4.73 -41.13
CA GLY A 661 2.85 6.09 -40.57
C GLY A 661 2.29 6.27 -39.16
N TRP A 662 3.17 6.61 -38.21
CA TRP A 662 2.82 7.04 -36.86
C TRP A 662 2.37 8.50 -36.78
N ILE A 663 1.19 8.73 -36.26
CA ILE A 663 0.57 10.06 -36.15
C ILE A 663 -0.12 10.25 -34.80
N ASP A 664 -0.35 11.51 -34.46
CA ASP A 664 -1.08 11.99 -33.29
C ASP A 664 -0.54 11.46 -31.96
N TYR A 665 0.61 11.99 -31.56
CA TYR A 665 1.35 11.58 -30.38
C TYR A 665 0.71 12.11 -29.11
N TRP A 666 0.49 11.21 -28.14
CA TRP A 666 -0.06 11.55 -26.83
C TRP A 666 0.82 10.98 -25.72
N ILE A 667 1.37 11.86 -24.88
CA ILE A 667 2.08 11.49 -23.67
C ILE A 667 1.21 11.66 -22.44
N ILE A 668 1.27 10.68 -21.55
CA ILE A 668 0.70 10.73 -20.21
C ILE A 668 1.60 9.89 -19.29
N CYS A 669 1.73 10.30 -18.04
CA CYS A 669 2.54 9.62 -17.04
C CYS A 669 1.68 8.99 -15.94
N ASP A 670 2.12 7.82 -15.45
CA ASP A 670 1.73 7.31 -14.13
C ASP A 670 2.84 7.61 -13.10
N GLU A 671 2.78 6.98 -11.92
CA GLU A 671 3.76 7.18 -10.85
C GLU A 671 5.18 6.70 -11.19
N THR A 672 5.36 5.92 -12.26
CA THR A 672 6.62 5.21 -12.56
C THR A 672 7.15 5.46 -13.98
N HIS A 673 6.27 5.69 -14.96
CA HIS A 673 6.63 5.76 -16.37
C HIS A 673 5.92 6.91 -17.10
N ALA A 674 6.59 7.42 -18.12
CA ALA A 674 5.97 8.21 -19.18
C ALA A 674 5.62 7.29 -20.35
N TYR A 675 4.38 7.40 -20.84
CA TYR A 675 3.87 6.58 -21.93
C TYR A 675 3.63 7.44 -23.16
N LEU A 676 4.06 6.95 -24.31
CA LEU A 676 3.78 7.53 -25.62
C LEU A 676 2.77 6.65 -26.34
N PHE A 677 1.60 7.20 -26.64
CA PHE A 677 0.54 6.59 -27.43
C PHE A 677 0.45 7.26 -28.80
N PHE A 678 0.12 6.47 -29.83
CA PHE A 678 -0.09 6.99 -31.19
C PHE A 678 -0.86 5.99 -32.06
N SER A 679 -1.43 6.48 -33.16
CA SER A 679 -2.18 5.69 -34.15
C SER A 679 -1.46 5.64 -35.49
N ASP A 680 -2.00 4.89 -36.45
CA ASP A 680 -1.36 4.75 -37.76
C ASP A 680 -2.24 4.80 -39.03
N ASP A 681 -3.50 5.24 -38.98
CA ASP A 681 -4.47 5.20 -40.09
C ASP A 681 -4.88 3.79 -40.57
N TRP A 682 -4.29 2.73 -40.01
CA TRP A 682 -4.46 1.33 -40.44
C TRP A 682 -5.08 0.46 -39.34
N GLY A 683 -5.84 1.07 -38.43
CA GLY A 683 -6.59 0.37 -37.41
C GLY A 683 -5.75 -0.14 -36.25
N ARG A 684 -4.53 0.37 -36.06
CA ARG A 684 -3.64 -0.03 -34.96
C ARG A 684 -3.35 1.15 -34.05
N PHE A 685 -3.39 0.86 -32.77
CA PHE A 685 -3.07 1.80 -31.71
C PHE A 685 -1.86 1.29 -30.92
N TYR A 686 -0.83 2.12 -30.81
CA TYR A 686 0.46 1.76 -30.26
C TYR A 686 0.70 2.40 -28.91
N ARG A 687 1.59 1.77 -28.14
CA ARG A 687 2.15 2.30 -26.91
C ARG A 687 3.65 2.03 -26.87
N SER A 688 4.42 3.01 -26.44
CA SER A 688 5.78 2.86 -25.92
C SER A 688 5.86 3.49 -24.53
N ARG A 689 6.86 3.12 -23.72
CA ARG A 689 7.06 3.71 -22.39
C ARG A 689 8.53 3.91 -22.09
N THR A 690 8.82 4.83 -21.18
CA THR A 690 10.12 5.04 -20.55
C THR A 690 9.92 5.30 -19.07
N LYS A 691 10.93 5.05 -18.24
CA LYS A 691 10.86 5.45 -16.84
C LYS A 691 10.79 6.97 -16.73
N LEU A 692 10.10 7.47 -15.71
CA LEU A 692 9.98 8.92 -15.48
C LEU A 692 11.34 9.63 -15.37
N GLU A 693 12.33 8.99 -14.76
CA GLU A 693 13.69 9.54 -14.60
C GLU A 693 14.49 9.56 -15.91
N ASP A 694 14.13 8.71 -16.87
CA ASP A 694 14.78 8.61 -18.18
C ASP A 694 14.09 9.51 -19.23
N PHE A 695 12.84 9.90 -19.00
CA PHE A 695 12.09 10.81 -19.85
C PHE A 695 12.89 12.11 -20.10
N PRO A 696 12.93 12.68 -21.31
CA PRO A 696 12.21 12.30 -22.53
C PRO A 696 12.94 11.25 -23.40
N ARG A 697 13.88 10.49 -22.85
CA ARG A 697 14.63 9.45 -23.57
C ARG A 697 14.22 8.06 -23.07
N GLY A 698 14.83 7.03 -23.65
CA GLY A 698 14.69 5.66 -23.14
C GLY A 698 13.37 4.97 -23.45
N PHE A 699 12.61 5.47 -24.44
CA PHE A 699 11.37 4.82 -24.86
C PHE A 699 11.64 3.42 -25.44
N ASP A 700 10.92 2.44 -24.92
CA ASP A 700 10.91 1.05 -25.38
C ASP A 700 10.45 0.94 -26.85
N GLU A 701 10.69 -0.22 -27.47
CA GLU A 701 10.12 -0.52 -28.78
C GLU A 701 8.57 -0.44 -28.72
N PRO A 702 7.92 0.36 -29.59
CA PRO A 702 6.46 0.46 -29.60
C PRO A 702 5.77 -0.89 -29.80
N VAL A 703 4.66 -1.10 -29.11
CA VAL A 703 3.81 -2.29 -29.23
C VAL A 703 2.40 -1.90 -29.64
N VAL A 704 1.79 -2.71 -30.52
CA VAL A 704 0.35 -2.57 -30.84
C VAL A 704 -0.44 -3.08 -29.64
N ILE A 705 -1.23 -2.19 -29.03
CA ILE A 705 -2.04 -2.49 -27.85
C ILE A 705 -3.53 -2.66 -28.17
N MET A 706 -4.00 -2.12 -29.30
CA MET A 706 -5.32 -2.41 -29.86
C MET A 706 -5.24 -2.49 -31.38
N GLN A 707 -6.04 -3.36 -31.98
CA GLN A 707 -6.16 -3.49 -33.42
C GLN A 707 -7.61 -3.79 -33.84
N ASP A 708 -8.08 -3.14 -34.91
CA ASP A 708 -9.38 -3.40 -35.52
C ASP A 708 -9.20 -3.80 -36.99
N ALA A 709 -10.01 -4.76 -37.45
CA ALA A 709 -9.96 -5.23 -38.84
C ALA A 709 -10.48 -4.15 -39.81
N ASN A 710 -11.41 -3.30 -39.35
CA ASN A 710 -11.78 -2.10 -40.07
C ASN A 710 -10.87 -0.96 -39.63
N ARG A 711 -9.94 -0.55 -40.49
CA ARG A 711 -8.98 0.54 -40.18
C ARG A 711 -9.64 1.85 -39.73
N PHE A 712 -10.89 2.07 -40.13
CA PHE A 712 -11.66 3.25 -39.79
C PHE A 712 -12.23 3.26 -38.37
N ASN A 713 -12.19 2.12 -37.67
CA ASN A 713 -12.69 1.99 -36.31
C ASN A 713 -11.64 2.41 -35.25
N LEU A 714 -10.36 2.46 -35.61
CA LEU A 714 -9.24 2.96 -34.80
C LEU A 714 -8.35 3.80 -35.72
N PHE A 715 -8.86 4.96 -36.12
CA PHE A 715 -8.32 5.72 -37.24
C PHE A 715 -7.13 6.60 -36.80
N GLU A 716 -7.39 7.68 -36.06
CA GLU A 716 -6.36 8.65 -35.62
C GLU A 716 -6.77 9.40 -34.32
N ALA A 717 -6.01 10.44 -33.94
CA ALA A 717 -6.30 11.39 -32.87
C ALA A 717 -6.67 10.77 -31.50
N SER A 718 -5.80 9.91 -30.98
CA SER A 718 -5.99 9.29 -29.66
C SER A 718 -5.66 10.25 -28.52
N CYS A 719 -6.55 10.36 -27.54
CA CYS A 719 -6.31 11.11 -26.30
C CYS A 719 -6.55 10.22 -25.08
N ILE A 720 -5.74 10.39 -24.04
CA ILE A 720 -5.76 9.56 -22.83
C ILE A 720 -5.71 10.46 -21.60
N TYR A 721 -6.60 10.23 -20.64
CA TYR A 721 -6.74 11.04 -19.43
C TYR A 721 -6.90 10.16 -18.20
N ARG A 722 -6.36 10.62 -17.08
CA ARG A 722 -6.73 10.12 -15.76
C ARG A 722 -8.07 10.75 -15.35
N VAL A 723 -9.03 9.97 -14.86
CA VAL A 723 -10.32 10.52 -14.43
C VAL A 723 -10.31 10.79 -12.93
N LYS A 724 -10.47 12.07 -12.56
CA LYS A 724 -10.47 12.53 -11.17
C LYS A 724 -11.51 11.78 -10.35
N GLY A 725 -11.13 11.43 -9.14
CA GLY A 725 -11.99 10.66 -8.23
C GLY A 725 -12.06 9.19 -8.58
N THR A 726 -11.30 8.70 -9.56
CA THR A 726 -11.25 7.28 -9.95
C THR A 726 -9.80 6.79 -10.07
N ASN A 727 -9.63 5.46 -10.16
CA ASN A 727 -8.36 4.82 -10.57
C ASN A 727 -8.41 4.39 -12.04
N GLU A 728 -9.33 4.93 -12.83
CA GLU A 728 -9.51 4.58 -14.23
C GLU A 728 -8.94 5.66 -15.15
N TYR A 729 -8.49 5.22 -16.32
CA TYR A 729 -8.09 6.05 -17.43
C TYR A 729 -9.17 5.98 -18.52
N LEU A 730 -9.47 7.14 -19.10
CA LEU A 730 -10.32 7.29 -20.27
C LEU A 730 -9.41 7.45 -21.48
N CYS A 731 -9.60 6.62 -22.51
CA CYS A 731 -9.04 6.84 -23.83
C CYS A 731 -10.19 7.06 -24.80
N PHE A 732 -10.05 8.00 -25.73
CA PHE A 732 -10.91 8.03 -26.91
C PHE A 732 -10.08 8.20 -28.17
N ILE A 733 -10.54 7.56 -29.24
CA ILE A 733 -9.82 7.45 -30.52
C ILE A 733 -10.81 7.79 -31.64
N GLU A 734 -10.36 8.61 -32.59
CA GLU A 734 -11.17 9.00 -33.74
C GLU A 734 -11.46 7.79 -34.64
N ALA A 735 -12.66 7.78 -35.20
CA ALA A 735 -13.16 6.77 -36.12
C ALA A 735 -13.95 7.43 -37.26
N LEU A 736 -14.11 6.71 -38.37
CA LEU A 736 -14.87 7.12 -39.55
C LEU A 736 -16.08 6.18 -39.73
N GLY A 737 -17.29 6.72 -39.75
CA GLY A 737 -18.53 5.93 -39.78
C GLY A 737 -19.75 6.65 -40.37
N GLY A 738 -20.90 5.97 -40.35
CA GLY A 738 -22.19 6.52 -40.79
C GLY A 738 -22.39 6.61 -42.32
N PRO A 739 -23.54 7.14 -42.78
CA PRO A 739 -23.96 7.12 -44.19
C PRO A 739 -23.04 7.84 -45.19
N SER A 740 -22.07 8.62 -44.71
CA SER A 740 -21.15 9.42 -45.54
C SER A 740 -19.69 9.43 -45.02
N GLY A 741 -19.29 8.49 -44.15
CA GLY A 741 -17.91 8.40 -43.62
C GLY A 741 -17.48 9.62 -42.80
N LYS A 742 -18.32 10.05 -41.87
CA LYS A 742 -18.07 11.21 -41.00
C LYS A 742 -17.20 10.83 -39.80
N ARG A 743 -16.45 11.81 -39.29
CA ARG A 743 -15.57 11.65 -38.12
C ARG A 743 -16.35 11.69 -36.81
N TYR A 744 -16.01 10.78 -35.90
CA TYR A 744 -16.56 10.65 -34.54
C TYR A 744 -15.51 9.98 -33.63
N PHE A 745 -15.79 9.88 -32.34
CA PHE A 745 -14.89 9.24 -31.37
C PHE A 745 -15.49 7.99 -30.73
N ARG A 746 -14.66 6.96 -30.55
CA ARG A 746 -14.94 5.78 -29.73
C ARG A 746 -14.18 5.87 -28.41
N GLY A 747 -14.85 5.60 -27.30
CA GLY A 747 -14.28 5.60 -25.96
C GLY A 747 -13.84 4.21 -25.50
N PHE A 748 -12.77 4.17 -24.71
CA PHE A 748 -12.14 3.00 -24.12
C PHE A 748 -11.72 3.32 -22.69
N THR A 749 -11.59 2.30 -21.84
CA THR A 749 -11.13 2.48 -20.46
C THR A 749 -10.10 1.42 -20.06
N SER A 750 -9.25 1.77 -19.12
CA SER A 750 -8.30 0.88 -18.46
C SER A 750 -8.06 1.36 -17.02
N ASN A 751 -7.70 0.48 -16.10
CA ASN A 751 -7.26 0.84 -14.75
C ASN A 751 -5.75 1.11 -14.64
N ARG A 752 -5.01 0.98 -15.76
CA ARG A 752 -3.56 1.22 -15.85
C ARG A 752 -3.14 1.55 -17.28
N LEU A 753 -2.18 2.45 -17.46
CA LEU A 753 -1.68 2.85 -18.78
C LEU A 753 -1.00 1.70 -19.53
N ASP A 754 -0.42 0.75 -18.80
CA ASP A 754 0.25 -0.41 -19.38
C ASP A 754 -0.64 -1.67 -19.50
N GLY A 755 -1.90 -1.60 -19.08
CA GLY A 755 -2.84 -2.72 -19.13
C GLY A 755 -3.67 -2.81 -20.40
N GLU A 756 -4.73 -3.61 -20.31
CA GLU A 756 -5.69 -3.85 -21.38
C GLU A 756 -6.70 -2.69 -21.49
N TRP A 757 -6.88 -2.19 -22.72
CA TRP A 757 -7.89 -1.16 -23.02
C TRP A 757 -9.18 -1.81 -23.49
N LYS A 758 -10.27 -1.54 -22.76
CA LYS A 758 -11.59 -2.13 -23.00
C LYS A 758 -12.52 -1.12 -23.65
N PRO A 759 -13.32 -1.51 -24.67
CA PRO A 759 -14.39 -0.68 -25.20
C PRO A 759 -15.32 -0.14 -24.11
N LEU A 760 -15.57 1.16 -24.09
CA LEU A 760 -16.51 1.77 -23.16
C LEU A 760 -17.94 1.56 -23.66
N ALA A 761 -18.72 0.78 -22.91
CA ALA A 761 -20.12 0.51 -23.24
C ALA A 761 -20.90 1.82 -23.42
N GLN A 762 -21.76 1.88 -24.45
CA GLN A 762 -22.54 3.08 -24.81
C GLN A 762 -21.70 4.32 -25.19
N ALA A 763 -20.42 4.15 -25.54
CA ALA A 763 -19.56 5.22 -26.03
C ALA A 763 -18.56 4.75 -27.11
N ASN A 764 -18.71 3.55 -27.67
CA ASN A 764 -17.70 2.91 -28.52
C ASN A 764 -18.19 2.59 -29.96
N SER A 765 -19.34 3.08 -30.41
CA SER A 765 -19.84 2.82 -31.78
C SER A 765 -20.35 4.09 -32.46
N TRP A 766 -20.74 4.00 -33.74
CA TRP A 766 -21.38 5.12 -34.44
C TRP A 766 -22.74 5.50 -33.82
N GLU A 767 -23.51 4.50 -33.41
CA GLU A 767 -24.84 4.67 -32.81
C GLU A 767 -24.76 5.23 -31.38
N THR A 768 -23.69 4.87 -30.65
CA THR A 768 -23.41 5.39 -29.31
C THR A 768 -21.94 5.82 -29.23
N PRO A 769 -21.59 7.00 -29.80
CA PRO A 769 -20.21 7.47 -29.82
C PRO A 769 -19.83 8.14 -28.50
N PHE A 770 -18.53 8.26 -28.22
CA PHE A 770 -18.07 9.17 -27.17
C PHE A 770 -18.46 10.60 -27.53
N ALA A 771 -18.12 11.04 -28.74
CA ALA A 771 -18.59 12.28 -29.34
C ALA A 771 -18.74 12.10 -30.85
N GLY A 772 -19.90 12.46 -31.41
CA GLY A 772 -20.18 12.37 -32.83
C GLY A 772 -21.51 13.04 -33.20
N PRO A 773 -21.85 13.16 -34.49
CA PRO A 773 -23.07 13.85 -34.93
C PRO A 773 -24.37 13.21 -34.41
N VAL A 774 -24.30 11.98 -33.86
CA VAL A 774 -25.43 11.28 -33.25
C VAL A 774 -25.75 11.78 -31.84
N ASN A 775 -24.74 12.24 -31.07
CA ASN A 775 -24.92 12.66 -29.68
C ASN A 775 -24.47 14.11 -29.39
N VAL A 776 -24.13 14.88 -30.44
CA VAL A 776 -23.78 16.29 -30.37
C VAL A 776 -24.93 17.13 -30.95
N ASN A 777 -25.44 18.07 -30.15
CA ASN A 777 -26.49 19.01 -30.56
C ASN A 777 -25.93 20.44 -30.61
N ALA A 778 -26.53 21.33 -31.42
CA ALA A 778 -26.17 22.75 -31.39
C ALA A 778 -26.68 23.41 -30.10
N ALA A 779 -25.85 24.23 -29.44
CA ALA A 779 -26.22 24.89 -28.18
C ALA A 779 -27.42 25.85 -28.30
N ASP A 780 -27.66 26.41 -29.49
CA ASP A 780 -28.79 27.30 -29.79
C ASP A 780 -30.05 26.54 -30.27
N GLY A 781 -30.01 25.20 -30.31
CA GLY A 781 -31.09 24.37 -30.85
C GLY A 781 -31.21 24.40 -32.38
N GLY A 782 -30.28 25.05 -33.08
CA GLY A 782 -30.21 25.11 -34.53
C GLY A 782 -29.53 23.88 -35.17
N ALA A 783 -29.15 24.03 -36.45
CA ALA A 783 -28.36 23.02 -37.14
C ALA A 783 -26.91 23.04 -36.65
N LEU A 784 -26.32 21.86 -36.46
CA LEU A 784 -24.93 21.72 -36.06
C LEU A 784 -24.01 22.26 -37.17
N TRP A 785 -23.07 23.14 -36.84
CA TRP A 785 -22.17 23.76 -37.82
C TRP A 785 -21.15 22.78 -38.41
N SER A 786 -20.88 21.68 -37.71
CA SER A 786 -20.04 20.58 -38.17
C SER A 786 -20.61 19.24 -37.79
N VAL A 787 -20.84 18.37 -38.77
CA VAL A 787 -21.15 16.95 -38.54
C VAL A 787 -19.90 16.06 -38.60
N ASP A 788 -18.73 16.66 -38.84
CA ASP A 788 -17.42 16.04 -38.69
C ASP A 788 -16.87 16.44 -37.31
N ILE A 789 -17.05 15.59 -36.29
CA ILE A 789 -16.49 15.80 -34.95
C ILE A 789 -15.15 15.09 -34.90
N SER A 790 -14.08 15.88 -34.96
CA SER A 790 -12.73 15.37 -35.21
C SER A 790 -11.76 15.97 -34.20
N HIS A 791 -10.56 15.37 -34.08
CA HIS A 791 -9.38 15.76 -33.28
C HIS A 791 -9.59 16.87 -32.25
N GLY A 792 -9.27 16.60 -30.98
CA GLY A 792 -9.39 17.60 -29.95
C GLY A 792 -8.69 17.24 -28.66
N GLU A 793 -8.94 18.03 -27.62
CA GLU A 793 -8.51 17.74 -26.25
C GLU A 793 -9.60 18.12 -25.25
N LEU A 794 -9.78 17.28 -24.20
CA LEU A 794 -10.60 17.63 -23.06
C LEU A 794 -9.93 18.70 -22.20
N LEU A 795 -10.72 19.64 -21.67
CA LEU A 795 -10.24 20.57 -20.65
C LEU A 795 -9.80 19.78 -19.42
N ARG A 796 -8.54 19.93 -19.05
CA ARG A 796 -7.92 19.23 -17.91
C ARG A 796 -8.20 19.93 -16.58
N ASP A 797 -8.24 19.15 -15.49
CA ASP A 797 -8.32 19.61 -14.10
C ASP A 797 -6.92 19.99 -13.52
N GLY A 798 -5.92 20.10 -14.40
CA GLY A 798 -4.54 20.49 -14.12
C GLY A 798 -3.78 20.77 -15.43
N ASN A 799 -2.46 20.96 -15.34
CA ASN A 799 -1.62 21.23 -16.52
C ASN A 799 -0.43 20.29 -16.67
N ASP A 800 -0.31 19.31 -15.77
CA ASP A 800 0.86 18.48 -15.64
C ASP A 800 0.79 17.18 -16.47
N GLU A 801 1.85 16.38 -16.37
CA GLU A 801 2.03 15.12 -17.10
C GLU A 801 0.99 14.02 -16.78
N THR A 802 0.14 14.21 -15.76
CA THR A 802 -0.87 13.22 -15.37
C THR A 802 -2.15 13.30 -16.20
N MET A 803 -2.34 14.39 -16.95
CA MET A 803 -3.50 14.61 -17.84
C MET A 803 -4.84 14.34 -17.15
N THR A 804 -5.00 14.83 -15.92
CA THR A 804 -6.21 14.59 -15.13
C THR A 804 -7.39 15.41 -15.67
N ILE A 805 -8.58 14.80 -15.76
CA ILE A 805 -9.86 15.48 -16.09
C ILE A 805 -10.86 15.34 -14.94
N ASP A 806 -11.74 16.33 -14.78
CA ASP A 806 -12.83 16.28 -13.80
C ASP A 806 -14.15 15.90 -14.50
N PRO A 807 -14.81 14.79 -14.10
CA PRO A 807 -16.08 14.37 -14.71
C PRO A 807 -17.22 15.40 -14.55
N ASP A 808 -17.16 16.28 -13.54
CA ASP A 808 -18.14 17.36 -13.32
C ASP A 808 -17.79 18.64 -14.11
N HIS A 809 -16.63 18.69 -14.78
CA HIS A 809 -16.15 19.81 -15.60
C HIS A 809 -15.75 19.36 -17.01
N LEU A 810 -16.56 18.50 -17.62
CA LEU A 810 -16.23 17.84 -18.88
C LEU A 810 -16.57 18.69 -20.11
N TYR A 811 -15.53 19.25 -20.74
CA TYR A 811 -15.58 20.02 -21.98
C TYR A 811 -14.55 19.50 -22.98
N PHE A 812 -14.89 19.46 -24.27
CA PHE A 812 -14.02 18.96 -25.34
C PHE A 812 -13.80 20.03 -26.42
N LEU A 813 -12.58 20.58 -26.50
CA LEU A 813 -12.19 21.48 -27.58
C LEU A 813 -11.89 20.62 -28.80
N TYR A 814 -12.73 20.72 -29.83
CA TYR A 814 -12.68 19.83 -30.98
C TYR A 814 -12.54 20.61 -32.29
N GLN A 815 -11.99 19.96 -33.31
CA GLN A 815 -12.02 20.51 -34.67
C GLN A 815 -13.26 20.04 -35.43
N GLY A 816 -13.85 20.95 -36.19
CA GLY A 816 -14.97 20.68 -37.08
C GLY A 816 -14.89 21.51 -38.36
N ARG A 817 -15.78 21.21 -39.31
CA ARG A 817 -15.92 21.94 -40.58
C ARG A 817 -17.35 21.86 -41.12
N GLY A 818 -17.72 22.87 -41.91
CA GLY A 818 -18.88 22.76 -42.80
C GLY A 818 -18.59 21.92 -44.04
N ASP A 819 -19.59 21.75 -44.90
CA ASP A 819 -19.42 21.04 -46.18
C ASP A 819 -18.45 21.77 -47.11
N ALA A 820 -17.62 20.99 -47.81
CA ALA A 820 -16.72 21.44 -48.86
C ALA A 820 -17.07 20.75 -50.18
N PRO A 821 -16.79 21.37 -51.34
CA PRO A 821 -16.97 20.71 -52.64
C PRO A 821 -16.28 19.34 -52.69
N ALA A 822 -16.91 18.38 -53.37
CA ALA A 822 -16.31 17.06 -53.55
C ALA A 822 -14.94 17.19 -54.25
N GLY A 823 -13.92 16.51 -53.72
CA GLY A 823 -12.55 16.57 -54.25
C GLY A 823 -11.72 17.76 -53.77
N THR A 824 -12.20 18.57 -52.81
CA THR A 824 -11.34 19.56 -52.14
C THR A 824 -10.14 18.87 -51.49
N GLU A 825 -8.94 19.34 -51.83
CA GLU A 825 -7.67 18.89 -51.23
C GLU A 825 -7.73 18.98 -49.71
N TYR A 826 -7.15 17.98 -49.02
CA TYR A 826 -7.29 17.88 -47.55
C TYR A 826 -6.80 19.13 -46.81
N SER A 827 -5.70 19.74 -47.29
CA SER A 827 -5.15 20.98 -46.72
C SER A 827 -6.02 22.22 -46.91
N GLN A 828 -7.01 22.17 -47.81
CA GLN A 828 -7.90 23.28 -48.13
C GLN A 828 -9.28 23.14 -47.47
N LEU A 829 -9.47 22.12 -46.63
CA LEU A 829 -10.69 21.94 -45.86
C LEU A 829 -10.77 23.01 -44.75
N PRO A 830 -11.91 23.71 -44.59
CA PRO A 830 -11.99 24.86 -43.71
C PRO A 830 -12.22 24.47 -42.24
N TYR A 831 -11.26 23.75 -41.64
CA TYR A 831 -11.34 23.37 -40.23
C TYR A 831 -11.31 24.59 -39.31
N ARG A 832 -12.15 24.55 -38.28
CA ARG A 832 -12.29 25.52 -37.20
C ARG A 832 -12.36 24.76 -35.87
N LEU A 833 -12.14 25.44 -34.75
CA LEU A 833 -12.29 24.84 -33.43
C LEU A 833 -13.59 25.29 -32.77
N GLY A 834 -14.33 24.35 -32.20
CA GLY A 834 -15.50 24.59 -31.35
C GLY A 834 -15.32 23.91 -29.98
N LEU A 835 -16.20 24.23 -29.03
CA LEU A 835 -16.21 23.60 -27.72
C LEU A 835 -17.47 22.76 -27.57
N LEU A 836 -17.31 21.47 -27.27
CA LEU A 836 -18.40 20.65 -26.78
C LEU A 836 -18.48 20.79 -25.27
N GLN A 837 -19.69 21.03 -24.78
CA GLN A 837 -20.04 20.96 -23.37
C GLN A 837 -20.82 19.69 -23.10
N SER A 838 -20.35 18.89 -22.14
CA SER A 838 -21.14 17.75 -21.67
C SER A 838 -22.39 18.26 -20.99
N THR A 839 -23.53 17.60 -21.24
CA THR A 839 -24.77 17.85 -20.49
C THR A 839 -24.64 17.58 -18.98
N ARG A 840 -23.58 16.88 -18.57
CA ARG A 840 -23.24 16.62 -17.17
C ARG A 840 -22.36 17.70 -16.54
N ALA A 841 -21.79 18.61 -17.31
CA ALA A 841 -20.90 19.64 -16.79
C ALA A 841 -21.66 20.56 -15.82
N LYS A 842 -21.17 20.67 -14.58
CA LYS A 842 -21.78 21.46 -13.50
C LYS A 842 -21.18 22.86 -13.37
N HIS A 843 -20.03 23.08 -13.97
CA HIS A 843 -19.26 24.33 -13.88
C HIS A 843 -19.11 24.97 -15.26
N SER A 844 -18.98 26.30 -15.30
CA SER A 844 -18.73 27.07 -16.52
C SER A 844 -17.38 26.68 -17.12
N PRO A 845 -17.18 26.68 -18.46
CA PRO A 845 -15.85 26.43 -19.03
C PRO A 845 -14.83 27.54 -18.68
N ASP A 846 -15.30 28.68 -18.18
CA ASP A 846 -14.47 29.75 -17.60
C ASP A 846 -14.06 29.47 -16.15
N THR A 847 -14.65 28.46 -15.49
CA THR A 847 -14.23 28.03 -14.16
C THR A 847 -12.84 27.40 -14.26
N PRO A 848 -11.85 27.94 -13.53
CA PRO A 848 -10.52 27.37 -13.57
C PRO A 848 -10.47 25.96 -12.97
N PRO A 849 -9.52 25.12 -13.41
CA PRO A 849 -9.26 23.81 -12.81
C PRO A 849 -9.06 23.87 -11.30
N SER A 850 -9.56 22.85 -10.59
CA SER A 850 -9.64 22.82 -9.13
C SER A 850 -8.28 22.70 -8.41
N GLN A 851 -7.18 22.43 -9.12
CA GLN A 851 -5.88 22.14 -8.53
C GLN A 851 -4.90 23.31 -8.41
N VAL A 852 -5.20 24.53 -8.86
CA VAL A 852 -4.21 25.62 -8.72
C VAL A 852 -4.50 26.43 -7.45
N LEU A 853 -4.19 25.88 -6.27
CA LEU A 853 -3.89 26.67 -5.08
C LEU A 853 -2.37 26.73 -4.92
N ASN A 854 -1.75 27.77 -5.47
CA ASN A 854 -0.33 27.99 -5.37
C ASN A 854 -0.04 28.83 -4.13
N VAL A 855 0.84 28.35 -3.26
CA VAL A 855 1.33 29.10 -2.09
C VAL A 855 2.82 29.32 -2.28
N THR A 856 3.26 30.58 -2.30
CA THR A 856 4.70 30.86 -2.33
C THR A 856 5.35 30.43 -1.02
N ARG A 857 6.60 29.95 -1.10
CA ARG A 857 7.34 29.56 0.09
C ARG A 857 7.63 30.79 0.96
N PRO A 858 7.41 30.72 2.29
CA PRO A 858 7.96 31.73 3.19
C PRO A 858 9.49 31.66 3.17
N GLN A 859 10.16 32.80 3.35
CA GLN A 859 11.63 32.86 3.38
C GLN A 859 12.12 32.76 4.83
N GLY A 860 13.13 31.93 5.07
CA GLY A 860 13.83 31.89 6.36
C GLY A 860 14.54 33.22 6.66
N ALA A 861 14.92 33.42 7.93
CA ALA A 861 15.58 34.65 8.36
C ALA A 861 16.50 34.42 9.56
N ILE A 862 17.63 35.14 9.57
CA ILE A 862 18.56 35.22 10.70
C ILE A 862 18.27 36.52 11.46
N VAL A 863 18.02 36.41 12.76
CA VAL A 863 17.63 37.54 13.61
C VAL A 863 18.48 37.55 14.89
N PRO A 864 19.01 38.69 15.33
CA PRO A 864 19.66 38.77 16.64
C PRO A 864 18.63 38.62 17.77
N VAL A 865 19.03 38.06 18.91
CA VAL A 865 18.17 38.04 20.12
C VAL A 865 17.69 39.46 20.45
N GLY A 866 16.38 39.61 20.64
CA GLY A 866 15.69 40.90 20.81
C GLY A 866 15.26 41.60 19.51
N GLY A 867 15.61 41.05 18.35
CA GLY A 867 15.22 41.57 17.04
C GLY A 867 13.76 41.28 16.64
N SER A 868 13.41 41.54 15.39
CA SER A 868 12.06 41.31 14.83
C SER A 868 12.13 40.73 13.43
N VAL A 869 11.16 39.91 13.04
CA VAL A 869 11.06 39.25 11.73
C VAL A 869 9.63 39.14 11.26
N THR A 870 9.43 39.21 9.94
CA THR A 870 8.14 38.93 9.31
C THR A 870 8.28 37.82 8.27
N PHE A 871 7.50 36.76 8.44
CA PHE A 871 7.30 35.73 7.42
C PHE A 871 6.07 36.08 6.60
N SER A 872 6.11 35.87 5.29
CA SER A 872 4.98 36.15 4.39
C SER A 872 4.87 35.13 3.28
N VAL A 873 3.64 34.91 2.83
CA VAL A 873 3.30 34.10 1.66
C VAL A 873 2.32 34.87 0.77
N THR A 874 2.33 34.55 -0.50
CA THR A 874 1.26 34.86 -1.44
C THR A 874 0.53 33.57 -1.77
N ALA A 875 -0.79 33.61 -1.69
CA ALA A 875 -1.65 32.53 -2.13
C ALA A 875 -2.35 32.99 -3.40
N GLU A 876 -2.28 32.16 -4.42
CA GLU A 876 -2.93 32.41 -5.70
C GLU A 876 -3.83 31.21 -5.99
N SER A 877 -5.08 31.52 -6.29
CA SER A 877 -5.98 30.61 -6.96
C SER A 877 -6.45 31.26 -8.24
N ALA A 878 -6.82 30.44 -9.20
CA ALA A 878 -7.25 30.92 -10.49
C ALA A 878 -8.62 31.64 -10.45
N ASP A 879 -9.39 31.49 -9.38
CA ASP A 879 -10.55 32.32 -9.06
C ASP A 879 -10.25 33.37 -7.98
N ALA A 880 -11.01 34.45 -7.95
CA ALA A 880 -10.93 35.47 -6.91
C ALA A 880 -11.60 34.98 -5.61
N ALA A 881 -10.97 34.03 -4.91
CA ALA A 881 -11.44 33.48 -3.65
C ALA A 881 -10.76 34.13 -2.43
N THR A 882 -11.46 34.10 -1.27
CA THR A 882 -10.85 34.49 0.01
C THR A 882 -10.08 33.31 0.59
N PHE A 883 -8.78 33.51 0.85
CA PHE A 883 -7.93 32.53 1.51
C PHE A 883 -8.01 32.66 3.03
N THR A 884 -7.89 31.54 3.71
CA THR A 884 -7.64 31.49 5.16
C THR A 884 -6.24 30.97 5.41
N TYR A 885 -5.59 31.49 6.44
CA TYR A 885 -4.21 31.17 6.79
C TYR A 885 -4.18 30.67 8.23
N GLN A 886 -3.26 29.76 8.53
CA GLN A 886 -2.89 29.40 9.89
C GLN A 886 -1.39 29.16 9.96
N TRP A 887 -0.64 30.08 10.57
CA TRP A 887 0.79 29.89 10.78
C TRP A 887 1.05 28.90 11.91
N ARG A 888 2.11 28.11 11.74
CA ARG A 888 2.56 27.09 12.66
C ARG A 888 4.04 27.24 12.93
N ARG A 889 4.45 27.06 14.19
CA ARG A 889 5.85 26.91 14.59
C ARG A 889 6.06 25.49 15.09
N ASN A 890 7.04 24.79 14.56
CA ASN A 890 7.35 23.42 14.95
C ASN A 890 6.13 22.47 14.86
N GLY A 891 5.24 22.70 13.89
CA GLY A 891 3.99 21.95 13.73
C GLY A 891 2.80 22.42 14.58
N ALA A 892 3.02 23.26 15.61
CA ALA A 892 1.97 23.79 16.48
C ALA A 892 1.44 25.14 15.97
N ASP A 893 0.11 25.34 16.04
CA ASP A 893 -0.54 26.58 15.61
C ASP A 893 -0.08 27.79 16.45
N LEU A 894 0.32 28.86 15.75
CA LEU A 894 0.54 30.17 16.36
C LEU A 894 -0.83 30.83 16.56
N GLN A 895 -1.21 31.03 17.81
CA GLN A 895 -2.50 31.59 18.16
C GLN A 895 -2.72 32.97 17.51
N GLY A 896 -3.81 33.12 16.76
CA GLY A 896 -4.19 34.37 16.11
C GLY A 896 -3.41 34.73 14.84
N ALA A 897 -2.43 33.92 14.43
CA ALA A 897 -1.65 34.15 13.23
C ALA A 897 -2.37 33.62 11.97
N THR A 898 -3.45 34.31 11.57
CA THR A 898 -4.34 33.90 10.47
C THR A 898 -4.28 34.81 9.24
N SER A 899 -3.19 35.54 9.10
CA SER A 899 -2.92 36.47 7.98
C SER A 899 -1.89 35.88 7.01
N PRO A 900 -1.80 36.36 5.75
CA PRO A 900 -0.76 35.94 4.80
C PRO A 900 0.67 36.28 5.26
N ALA A 901 0.82 37.07 6.32
CA ALA A 901 2.09 37.35 6.98
C ALA A 901 1.94 37.25 8.50
N VAL A 902 3.01 36.85 9.18
CA VAL A 902 3.15 36.85 10.64
C VAL A 902 4.43 37.56 11.04
N THR A 903 4.33 38.48 12.00
CA THR A 903 5.48 39.21 12.57
C THR A 903 5.76 38.70 13.98
N ILE A 904 7.03 38.43 14.26
CA ILE A 904 7.52 38.02 15.57
C ILE A 904 8.43 39.14 16.07
N GLU A 905 7.95 39.87 17.07
CA GLU A 905 8.68 40.95 17.73
C GLU A 905 9.49 40.41 18.90
N ASN A 906 10.59 41.09 19.24
CA ASN A 906 11.46 40.75 20.37
C ASN A 906 11.87 39.26 20.40
N VAL A 907 12.36 38.76 19.28
CA VAL A 907 12.72 37.36 19.06
C VAL A 907 13.66 36.84 20.17
N GLN A 908 13.26 35.75 20.83
CA GLN A 908 14.00 35.07 21.90
C GLN A 908 14.35 33.63 21.50
N PRO A 909 15.21 32.91 22.26
CA PRO A 909 15.50 31.50 22.05
C PRO A 909 14.27 30.60 21.83
N GLU A 910 13.14 30.85 22.51
CA GLU A 910 11.92 30.04 22.30
C GLU A 910 11.33 30.19 20.88
N ASN A 911 11.64 31.27 20.17
CA ASN A 911 11.13 31.50 18.82
C ASN A 911 11.93 30.75 17.75
N ALA A 912 13.12 30.22 18.06
CA ALA A 912 13.88 29.41 17.12
C ALA A 912 13.07 28.20 16.65
N GLY A 913 13.19 27.87 15.36
CA GLY A 913 12.54 26.70 14.77
C GLY A 913 12.08 26.95 13.35
N TYR A 914 11.25 26.06 12.81
CA TYR A 914 10.67 26.24 11.49
C TYR A 914 9.21 26.69 11.56
N TYR A 915 8.85 27.50 10.57
CA TYR A 915 7.56 28.14 10.41
C TYR A 915 6.94 27.66 9.10
N THR A 916 5.68 27.21 9.17
CA THR A 916 4.87 26.83 8.01
C THR A 916 3.54 27.55 8.09
N VAL A 917 2.83 27.67 6.97
CA VAL A 917 1.46 28.19 6.95
C VAL A 917 0.56 27.25 6.19
N LEU A 918 -0.53 26.84 6.83
CA LEU A 918 -1.63 26.13 6.17
C LEU A 918 -2.52 27.18 5.50
N VAL A 919 -2.56 27.17 4.18
CA VAL A 919 -3.44 28.03 3.38
C VAL A 919 -4.62 27.21 2.92
N SER A 920 -5.83 27.67 3.23
CA SER A 920 -7.05 26.96 2.86
C SER A 920 -7.98 27.82 2.01
N ARG A 921 -8.63 27.18 1.04
CA ARG A 921 -9.65 27.72 0.15
C ARG A 921 -10.84 26.75 0.09
N GLY A 922 -11.90 27.03 0.85
CA GLY A 922 -13.02 26.10 0.99
C GLY A 922 -12.56 24.78 1.63
N SER A 923 -12.76 23.65 0.95
CA SER A 923 -12.29 22.32 1.38
C SER A 923 -10.84 22.00 0.97
N ALA A 924 -10.21 22.82 0.12
CA ALA A 924 -8.82 22.62 -0.30
C ALA A 924 -7.86 23.29 0.69
N SER A 925 -6.77 22.61 1.05
CA SER A 925 -5.70 23.20 1.86
C SER A 925 -4.31 22.75 1.39
N VAL A 926 -3.34 23.68 1.46
CA VAL A 926 -1.93 23.44 1.12
C VAL A 926 -1.08 23.96 2.27
N LEU A 927 -0.18 23.12 2.78
CA LEU A 927 0.84 23.53 3.75
C LEU A 927 2.06 24.05 2.99
N SER A 928 2.56 25.23 3.37
CA SER A 928 3.77 25.80 2.76
C SER A 928 5.01 24.96 3.06
N GLU A 929 6.05 25.14 2.24
CA GLU A 929 7.41 24.73 2.61
C GLU A 929 7.87 25.43 3.92
N PRO A 930 8.79 24.82 4.70
CA PRO A 930 9.26 25.40 5.97
C PRO A 930 10.22 26.58 5.76
N ALA A 931 9.98 27.67 6.48
CA ALA A 931 10.94 28.75 6.70
C ALA A 931 11.59 28.62 8.07
N VAL A 932 12.91 28.58 8.15
CA VAL A 932 13.62 28.49 9.44
C VAL A 932 13.85 29.89 10.01
N LEU A 933 13.48 30.09 11.27
CA LEU A 933 13.89 31.25 12.07
C LEU A 933 15.17 30.88 12.82
N GLU A 934 16.22 31.57 12.44
CA GLU A 934 17.57 31.40 12.93
C GLU A 934 17.95 32.54 13.87
N LEU A 935 18.64 32.21 14.97
CA LEU A 935 19.02 33.17 15.99
C LEU A 935 20.52 33.40 15.96
N SER A 936 20.92 34.67 15.90
CA SER A 936 22.29 35.06 16.20
C SER A 936 22.37 35.61 17.63
N SER A 937 23.34 35.14 18.39
CA SER A 937 23.64 35.66 19.73
C SER A 937 25.06 36.22 19.75
N SER A 938 25.23 37.41 20.34
CA SER A 938 26.55 37.94 20.70
C SER A 938 26.94 37.60 22.14
N ALA A 939 26.00 37.10 22.94
CA ALA A 939 26.25 36.58 24.28
C ALA A 939 26.63 35.11 24.21
N LYS A 940 27.57 34.70 25.07
CA LYS A 940 28.00 33.30 25.24
C LYS A 940 26.81 32.35 25.43
N VAL A 941 25.88 32.77 26.29
CA VAL A 941 24.60 32.10 26.56
C VAL A 941 23.49 33.14 26.58
N ALA A 942 22.37 32.84 25.94
CA ALA A 942 21.13 33.61 25.97
C ALA A 942 19.94 32.67 26.26
N GLY A 943 18.94 33.17 27.00
CA GLY A 943 17.78 32.37 27.41
C GLY A 943 18.04 31.56 28.68
N GLY A 944 17.33 30.43 28.81
CA GLY A 944 17.30 29.61 30.02
C GLY A 944 18.48 28.64 30.12
N ALA A 945 19.72 29.12 30.13
CA ALA A 945 20.90 28.29 30.36
C ALA A 945 21.97 29.04 31.16
N SER A 946 22.88 28.30 31.79
CA SER A 946 24.03 28.85 32.50
C SER A 946 25.29 28.08 32.18
N GLU A 947 26.39 28.79 31.96
CA GLU A 947 27.72 28.19 31.97
C GLU A 947 28.06 27.75 33.40
N VAL A 948 28.34 26.47 33.57
CA VAL A 948 28.62 25.85 34.87
C VAL A 948 30.11 25.62 35.10
N ASP A 949 30.88 25.43 34.03
CA ASP A 949 32.33 25.31 34.07
C ASP A 949 32.92 25.71 32.72
N ALA A 950 33.97 26.53 32.74
CA ALA A 950 34.61 27.10 31.55
C ALA A 950 35.97 26.45 31.32
N ASP A 951 36.40 26.36 30.06
CA ASP A 951 37.75 25.91 29.70
C ASP A 951 38.14 24.52 30.29
N VAL A 952 37.20 23.58 30.36
CA VAL A 952 37.44 22.25 30.95
C VAL A 952 38.33 21.41 30.05
N HIS A 953 39.59 21.22 30.47
CA HIS A 953 40.55 20.36 29.78
C HIS A 953 40.22 18.87 29.95
N HIS A 954 39.88 18.21 28.84
CA HIS A 954 39.53 16.80 28.84
C HIS A 954 40.68 15.90 28.38
N GLN A 955 40.68 14.63 28.79
CA GLN A 955 41.74 13.67 28.49
C GLN A 955 41.89 13.34 27.00
N ASN A 956 40.86 13.63 26.19
CA ASN A 956 40.90 13.48 24.73
C ASN A 956 41.61 14.65 24.01
N GLY A 957 42.09 15.66 24.75
CA GLY A 957 42.79 16.82 24.22
C GLY A 957 41.90 18.01 23.87
N ASN A 958 40.58 17.88 23.97
CA ASN A 958 39.65 18.99 23.74
C ASN A 958 39.46 19.84 25.00
N VAL A 959 39.08 21.09 24.79
CA VAL A 959 38.67 22.04 25.83
C VAL A 959 37.18 22.28 25.70
N TYR A 960 36.44 22.14 26.80
CA TYR A 960 34.98 22.21 26.82
C TYR A 960 34.45 23.35 27.68
N ASP A 961 33.46 24.07 27.16
CA ASP A 961 32.59 24.93 27.96
C ASP A 961 31.31 24.16 28.32
N GLN A 962 31.12 23.90 29.60
CA GLN A 962 29.96 23.17 30.12
C GLN A 962 28.81 24.14 30.34
N VAL A 963 27.71 23.94 29.62
CA VAL A 963 26.49 24.72 29.75
C VAL A 963 25.34 23.82 30.20
N LEU A 964 24.69 24.20 31.29
CA LEU A 964 23.49 23.53 31.78
C LEU A 964 22.26 24.27 31.28
N LEU A 965 21.34 23.54 30.65
CA LEU A 965 20.03 24.07 30.30
C LEU A 965 19.16 24.13 31.56
N ASN A 966 18.64 25.32 31.88
CA ASN A 966 17.84 25.62 33.08
C ASN A 966 16.40 26.05 32.75
N GLY A 967 16.04 26.13 31.46
CA GLY A 967 14.74 26.57 30.97
C GLY A 967 14.34 25.86 29.67
N ALA A 968 13.18 26.20 29.13
CA ALA A 968 12.61 25.54 27.95
C ALA A 968 13.41 25.79 26.65
N SER A 969 14.23 26.84 26.61
CA SER A 969 15.02 27.17 25.43
C SER A 969 16.24 28.03 25.77
N ALA A 970 17.32 27.84 25.03
CA ALA A 970 18.52 28.66 25.12
C ALA A 970 19.27 28.69 23.79
N ALA A 971 20.06 29.74 23.58
CA ALA A 971 21.01 29.86 22.49
C ALA A 971 22.42 30.07 23.07
N ALA A 972 23.43 29.47 22.44
CA ALA A 972 24.81 29.57 22.90
C ALA A 972 25.81 29.52 21.75
N ILE A 973 27.01 30.04 22.00
CA ILE A 973 28.12 30.10 21.04
C ILE A 973 29.36 29.40 21.62
N ALA A 974 30.12 28.71 20.79
CA ALA A 974 31.38 28.09 21.17
C ALA A 974 32.53 29.10 21.08
N ASP A 975 33.50 29.00 21.99
CA ASP A 975 34.72 29.81 21.87
C ASP A 975 35.64 29.25 20.78
N PRO A 976 36.44 30.10 20.12
CA PRO A 976 37.36 29.65 19.07
C PRO A 976 38.29 28.53 19.56
N GLY A 977 38.25 27.37 18.89
CA GLY A 977 39.07 26.21 19.23
C GLY A 977 38.56 25.37 20.40
N GLN A 978 37.38 25.68 20.94
CA GLN A 978 36.75 24.95 22.03
C GLN A 978 35.45 24.26 21.59
N ILE A 979 34.92 23.39 22.47
CA ILE A 979 33.64 22.71 22.28
C ILE A 979 32.66 23.17 23.36
N LEU A 980 31.57 23.81 22.92
CA LEU A 980 30.42 24.06 23.76
C LEU A 980 29.66 22.75 23.99
N ARG A 981 29.40 22.37 25.23
CA ARG A 981 28.61 21.19 25.59
C ARG A 981 27.38 21.59 26.41
N MET A 982 26.21 21.51 25.80
CA MET A 982 24.93 21.76 26.46
C MET A 982 24.32 20.45 26.97
N SER A 983 23.84 20.43 28.22
CA SER A 983 23.24 19.22 28.83
C SER A 983 21.79 19.42 29.28
N TYR A 984 20.94 18.42 29.03
CA TYR A 984 19.55 18.31 29.50
C TYR A 984 19.15 16.83 29.64
N VAL A 985 17.91 16.55 30.05
CA VAL A 985 17.36 15.19 30.12
C VAL A 985 16.26 15.01 29.07
N ASP A 986 16.24 13.91 28.32
CA ASP A 986 15.20 13.66 27.32
C ASP A 986 13.95 12.96 27.89
N LEU A 987 13.05 12.50 27.02
CA LEU A 987 11.74 11.99 27.40
C LEU A 987 11.78 10.70 28.23
N ASP A 988 12.86 9.93 28.16
CA ASP A 988 12.98 8.64 28.84
C ASP A 988 14.00 8.66 30.01
N ASP A 989 14.44 9.86 30.40
CA ASP A 989 15.35 10.15 31.52
C ASP A 989 16.85 9.95 31.24
N ASP A 990 17.27 9.87 29.97
CA ASP A 990 18.68 9.89 29.58
C ASP A 990 19.25 11.32 29.60
N ILE A 991 20.50 11.48 30.08
CA ILE A 991 21.19 12.77 29.97
C ILE A 991 21.73 12.90 28.56
N VAL A 992 21.29 13.93 27.85
CA VAL A 992 21.73 14.24 26.50
C VAL A 992 22.80 15.33 26.53
N GLN A 993 23.88 15.11 25.78
CA GLN A 993 24.92 16.11 25.52
C GLN A 993 24.83 16.57 24.06
N VAL A 994 24.68 17.88 23.87
CA VAL A 994 24.76 18.55 22.57
C VAL A 994 26.08 19.29 22.52
N GLU A 995 27.00 18.79 21.71
CA GLU A 995 28.33 19.35 21.52
C GLU A 995 28.42 20.12 20.21
N PHE A 996 28.78 21.40 20.30
CA PHE A 996 28.95 22.29 19.16
C PHE A 996 30.32 22.93 19.17
N SER A 997 30.96 23.00 18.01
CA SER A 997 32.26 23.67 17.82
C SER A 997 32.29 24.37 16.48
N GLY A 998 33.05 25.46 16.37
CA GLY A 998 33.18 26.25 15.14
C GLY A 998 32.30 27.50 15.16
N ALA A 999 32.13 28.12 13.99
CA ALA A 999 31.38 29.36 13.87
C ALA A 999 29.86 29.15 14.02
N GLY A 1000 29.16 30.15 14.55
CA GLY A 1000 27.70 30.15 14.60
C GLY A 1000 27.11 30.03 16.00
N THR A 1001 25.78 29.94 16.05
CA THR A 1001 24.98 29.85 17.27
C THR A 1001 24.17 28.56 17.23
N VAL A 1002 24.20 27.80 18.33
CA VAL A 1002 23.32 26.63 18.53
C VAL A 1002 22.17 27.04 19.44
N SER A 1003 20.93 26.79 19.01
CA SER A 1003 19.71 27.05 19.77
C SER A 1003 18.98 25.75 20.04
N LEU A 1004 18.58 25.53 21.29
CA LEU A 1004 17.78 24.39 21.73
C LEU A 1004 16.40 24.89 22.16
N VAL A 1005 15.35 24.20 21.72
CA VAL A 1005 13.96 24.43 22.15
C VAL A 1005 13.35 23.09 22.55
N LEU A 1006 12.92 22.97 23.80
CA LEU A 1006 12.33 21.75 24.36
C LEU A 1006 10.81 21.75 24.19
N ASP A 1007 10.28 20.74 23.50
CA ASP A 1007 8.87 20.39 23.55
C ASP A 1007 8.60 19.45 24.75
N GLY A 1008 7.38 19.48 25.30
CA GLY A 1008 7.05 18.73 26.51
C GLY A 1008 7.87 19.13 27.74
N TYR A 1009 8.32 20.41 27.79
CA TYR A 1009 9.24 20.93 28.81
C TYR A 1009 8.78 20.67 30.26
N SER A 1010 9.69 20.16 31.07
CA SER A 1010 9.60 20.10 32.53
C SER A 1010 10.77 20.85 33.17
N ALA A 1011 10.44 21.77 34.09
CA ALA A 1011 11.40 22.64 34.77
C ALA A 1011 12.26 21.92 35.84
N SER A 1012 11.93 20.68 36.20
CA SER A 1012 12.72 19.89 37.14
C SER A 1012 12.70 18.42 36.74
N ALA A 1013 13.88 17.91 36.43
CA ALA A 1013 14.13 16.52 36.11
C ALA A 1013 15.33 16.03 36.93
N PRO A 1014 15.10 15.22 37.99
CA PRO A 1014 16.21 14.55 38.65
C PRO A 1014 16.82 13.56 37.66
N PRO A 1015 18.15 13.40 37.65
CA PRO A 1015 18.81 12.42 36.78
C PRO A 1015 18.60 11.03 37.39
N ALA A 1016 17.41 10.47 37.18
CA ALA A 1016 16.91 9.25 37.82
C ALA A 1016 17.82 8.04 37.57
N LYS A 1017 18.44 8.05 36.39
CA LYS A 1017 19.42 7.09 35.90
C LYS A 1017 20.83 7.32 36.48
N TYR A 1018 21.16 8.42 37.17
CA TYR A 1018 22.57 8.74 37.51
C TYR A 1018 22.81 9.07 38.99
N ASN A 1019 24.01 8.75 39.48
CA ASN A 1019 24.52 9.06 40.83
C ASN A 1019 25.04 10.50 40.92
N GLN A 1020 24.14 11.47 40.72
CA GLN A 1020 24.46 12.89 40.85
C GLN A 1020 23.29 13.70 41.39
N SER A 1021 23.59 14.90 41.88
CA SER A 1021 22.63 15.83 42.48
C SER A 1021 22.32 17.05 41.61
N VAL A 1022 22.71 17.03 40.32
CA VAL A 1022 22.41 18.11 39.37
C VAL A 1022 20.92 18.08 39.03
N SER A 1023 20.26 19.24 39.04
CA SER A 1023 18.87 19.38 38.58
C SER A 1023 18.87 19.76 37.11
N TYR A 1024 18.39 18.86 36.25
CA TYR A 1024 18.23 19.13 34.82
C TYR A 1024 16.82 19.63 34.50
N VAL A 1025 16.63 20.10 33.28
CA VAL A 1025 15.32 20.24 32.64
C VAL A 1025 15.08 19.06 31.70
N LYS A 1026 13.81 18.74 31.46
CA LYS A 1026 13.40 17.63 30.61
C LYS A 1026 12.56 18.05 29.42
N GLY A 1027 12.74 17.41 28.26
CA GLY A 1027 11.88 17.60 27.09
C GLY A 1027 12.46 16.97 25.83
N ASN A 1028 11.73 17.07 24.72
CA ASN A 1028 12.18 16.61 23.40
C ASN A 1028 12.77 17.79 22.62
N ALA A 1029 14.07 17.76 22.30
CA ALA A 1029 14.74 18.95 21.77
C ALA A 1029 14.61 19.09 20.25
N GLY A 1030 14.18 20.27 19.81
CA GLY A 1030 14.47 20.81 18.48
C GLY A 1030 15.74 21.65 18.53
N ILE A 1031 16.67 21.41 17.60
CA ILE A 1031 17.95 22.13 17.53
C ILE A 1031 18.01 22.95 16.26
N VAL A 1032 18.38 24.22 16.37
CA VAL A 1032 18.60 25.12 15.23
C VAL A 1032 20.02 25.67 15.28
N ILE A 1033 20.78 25.48 14.20
CA ILE A 1033 22.13 26.05 14.04
C ILE A 1033 22.08 27.19 13.04
N THR A 1034 22.63 28.33 13.44
CA THR A 1034 22.64 29.59 12.68
C THR A 1034 24.06 30.06 12.43
N GLY A 1035 24.33 30.58 11.23
CA GLY A 1035 25.61 31.25 10.92
C GLY A 1035 26.82 30.31 10.92
N ALA A 1036 26.58 29.01 10.72
CA ALA A 1036 27.64 28.02 10.64
C ALA A 1036 28.45 28.12 9.34
N ASP A 1037 29.59 27.46 9.33
CA ASP A 1037 30.49 27.31 8.19
C ASP A 1037 31.11 25.91 8.16
N ASP A 1038 32.11 25.68 7.31
CA ASP A 1038 32.83 24.42 7.17
C ASP A 1038 33.70 24.05 8.40
N SER A 1039 33.93 24.97 9.35
CA SER A 1039 34.54 24.66 10.65
C SER A 1039 33.54 24.12 11.67
N SER A 1040 32.24 24.24 11.38
CA SER A 1040 31.16 24.00 12.33
C SER A 1040 30.79 22.52 12.41
N ASN A 1041 30.78 21.96 13.62
CA ASN A 1041 30.48 20.54 13.85
C ASN A 1041 29.46 20.39 14.98
N LEU A 1042 28.55 19.43 14.82
CA LEU A 1042 27.54 19.08 15.82
C LEU A 1042 27.64 17.59 16.16
N SER A 1043 27.73 17.28 17.46
CA SER A 1043 27.61 15.90 17.96
C SER A 1043 26.52 15.82 19.02
N ILE A 1044 25.69 14.78 18.98
CA ILE A 1044 24.60 14.58 19.94
C ILE A 1044 24.59 13.12 20.38
N PHE A 1045 24.56 12.90 21.70
CA PHE A 1045 24.57 11.56 22.28
C PHE A 1045 24.03 11.57 23.71
N SER A 1046 23.56 10.41 24.17
CA SER A 1046 23.25 10.15 25.57
C SER A 1046 24.53 9.83 26.37
N VAL A 1047 24.53 10.17 27.66
CA VAL A 1047 25.63 9.83 28.58
C VAL A 1047 25.47 8.39 29.05
N GLY A 1048 26.40 7.53 28.65
CA GLY A 1048 26.43 6.11 28.97
C GLY A 1048 27.85 5.65 29.34
N ARG A 1049 28.00 4.37 29.69
CA ARG A 1049 29.27 3.83 30.23
C ARG A 1049 30.46 4.00 29.30
N ILE A 1050 30.26 4.10 27.98
CA ILE A 1050 31.36 4.35 27.04
C ILE A 1050 31.66 5.83 26.87
N THR A 1051 30.64 6.69 26.96
CA THR A 1051 30.79 8.13 26.75
C THR A 1051 31.15 8.89 28.03
N ALA A 1052 30.93 8.30 29.21
CA ALA A 1052 31.23 8.90 30.50
C ALA A 1052 32.67 8.65 30.98
N VAL A 1053 33.32 9.71 31.47
CA VAL A 1053 34.65 9.65 32.09
C VAL A 1053 34.60 8.96 33.45
N ASN A 1054 33.54 9.21 34.22
CA ASN A 1054 33.37 8.67 35.57
C ASN A 1054 32.36 7.52 35.58
N GLN A 1055 32.85 6.29 35.68
CA GLN A 1055 32.01 5.09 35.73
C GLN A 1055 31.15 5.02 37.00
N ALA A 1056 31.51 5.71 38.08
CA ALA A 1056 30.70 5.78 39.30
C ALA A 1056 29.41 6.60 39.12
N LEU A 1057 29.23 7.28 37.98
CA LEU A 1057 28.04 8.06 37.65
C LEU A 1057 26.79 7.19 37.47
N PHE A 1058 26.92 5.89 37.18
CA PHE A 1058 25.78 5.03 36.87
C PHE A 1058 25.26 4.29 38.11
N ARG A 1059 23.94 4.21 38.26
CA ARG A 1059 23.28 3.37 39.27
C ARG A 1059 23.24 1.91 38.81
N ASP A 1060 23.60 0.98 39.70
CA ASP A 1060 23.79 -0.45 39.39
C ASP A 1060 22.49 -1.25 39.12
N GLU A 1061 21.32 -0.62 39.19
CA GLU A 1061 20.00 -1.31 39.15
C GLU A 1061 18.95 -0.63 38.26
N VAL A 1062 19.35 0.37 37.46
CA VAL A 1062 18.42 1.10 36.57
C VAL A 1062 18.57 0.59 35.14
N SER A 1063 17.48 0.54 34.38
CA SER A 1063 17.51 0.24 32.95
C SER A 1063 17.83 1.50 32.16
N TYR A 1064 18.78 1.40 31.24
CA TYR A 1064 19.22 2.46 30.34
C TYR A 1064 19.17 1.89 28.93
N ASP A 1065 18.41 2.50 28.04
CA ASP A 1065 18.39 2.16 26.62
C ASP A 1065 19.63 2.73 25.91
N GLY A 1066 20.14 3.87 26.41
CA GLY A 1066 21.38 4.51 26.02
C GLY A 1066 21.30 5.22 24.68
N PHE A 1067 20.15 5.78 24.32
CA PHE A 1067 19.96 6.61 23.13
C PHE A 1067 19.36 7.95 23.53
N ALA A 1068 19.83 9.03 22.91
CA ALA A 1068 19.20 10.33 23.08
C ALA A 1068 17.93 10.42 22.19
N ASP A 1069 16.86 11.01 22.70
CA ASP A 1069 15.66 11.34 21.92
C ASP A 1069 15.62 12.83 21.52
N LEU A 1070 15.40 13.12 20.23
CA LEU A 1070 15.30 14.47 19.68
C LEU A 1070 14.09 14.62 18.75
N ALA A 1071 13.60 15.85 18.58
CA ALA A 1071 12.57 16.14 17.60
C ALA A 1071 13.18 16.27 16.20
N TYR A 1072 14.06 17.26 16.01
CA TYR A 1072 14.70 17.57 14.73
C TYR A 1072 15.97 18.40 14.90
N VAL A 1073 16.80 18.44 13.85
CA VAL A 1073 17.93 19.37 13.70
C VAL A 1073 17.72 20.19 12.42
N ALA A 1074 17.71 21.52 12.53
CA ALA A 1074 17.71 22.44 11.41
C ALA A 1074 19.05 23.18 11.32
N ILE A 1075 19.68 23.20 10.14
CA ILE A 1075 21.00 23.82 9.96
C ILE A 1075 20.93 24.83 8.82
N ALA A 1076 21.53 25.98 9.09
CA ALA A 1076 21.80 26.99 8.10
C ALA A 1076 23.22 27.51 8.24
N SER A 1077 23.81 27.77 7.08
CA SER A 1077 25.21 28.10 6.94
C SER A 1077 25.40 29.43 6.23
N ALA A 1078 26.30 30.25 6.76
CA ALA A 1078 26.65 31.55 6.21
C ALA A 1078 27.32 31.44 4.82
N ASN A 1079 28.07 30.36 4.57
CA ASN A 1079 28.74 30.10 3.29
C ASN A 1079 28.13 28.92 2.52
N GLY A 1080 27.00 28.39 2.98
CA GLY A 1080 26.35 27.20 2.41
C GLY A 1080 27.09 25.89 2.72
N ARG A 1081 28.07 25.87 3.63
CA ARG A 1081 28.84 24.68 4.03
C ARG A 1081 28.73 24.39 5.53
N PHE A 1082 28.84 23.12 5.89
CA PHE A 1082 28.89 22.66 7.29
C PHE A 1082 29.97 21.60 7.46
N GLY A 1083 30.62 21.55 8.63
CA GLY A 1083 31.68 20.59 8.91
C GLY A 1083 31.15 19.15 8.98
N GLY A 1084 30.29 18.82 9.93
CA GLY A 1084 29.74 17.46 10.03
C GLY A 1084 28.73 17.26 11.18
N LEU A 1085 27.84 16.28 11.02
CA LEU A 1085 26.80 15.92 11.98
C LEU A 1085 27.01 14.49 12.50
N ARG A 1086 27.21 14.34 13.81
CA ARG A 1086 27.38 13.04 14.49
C ARG A 1086 26.29 12.85 15.55
N ALA A 1087 25.15 12.36 15.12
CA ALA A 1087 23.99 12.03 15.94
C ALA A 1087 23.68 10.52 15.89
N ALA A 1088 24.73 9.68 15.80
CA ALA A 1088 24.57 8.23 15.66
C ALA A 1088 23.93 7.55 16.89
N ASN A 1089 23.95 8.24 18.04
CA ASN A 1089 23.34 7.83 19.29
C ASN A 1089 22.08 8.65 19.63
N ALA A 1090 21.48 9.27 18.63
CA ALA A 1090 20.37 10.20 18.79
C ALA A 1090 19.23 9.83 17.82
N GLY A 1091 18.15 9.27 18.35
CA GLY A 1091 16.93 8.95 17.62
C GLY A 1091 16.05 10.18 17.43
N PHE A 1092 15.47 10.35 16.24
CA PHE A 1092 14.59 11.46 15.95
C PHE A 1092 13.12 11.00 16.01
N ARG A 1093 12.30 11.66 16.82
CA ARG A 1093 10.90 11.29 17.06
C ARG A 1093 10.03 12.52 17.25
N ALA A 1094 8.91 12.60 16.51
CA ALA A 1094 7.87 13.61 16.74
C ALA A 1094 6.48 13.08 16.33
N THR A 1095 5.42 13.65 16.92
CA THR A 1095 4.00 13.39 16.58
C THR A 1095 3.40 14.47 15.69
N ALA A 1096 4.04 15.62 15.56
CA ALA A 1096 3.64 16.71 14.67
C ALA A 1096 4.86 17.44 14.10
N GLY A 1097 4.67 18.13 12.97
CA GLY A 1097 5.73 18.92 12.34
C GLY A 1097 6.83 18.08 11.69
N LEU A 1098 8.04 18.60 11.51
CA LEU A 1098 9.20 17.88 11.00
C LEU A 1098 9.88 17.04 12.08
N THR A 1099 10.37 15.86 11.70
CA THR A 1099 11.34 15.08 12.49
C THR A 1099 12.52 14.62 11.63
N GLY A 1100 13.74 14.62 12.18
CA GLY A 1100 14.97 14.33 11.44
C GLY A 1100 15.83 15.56 11.15
N VAL A 1101 16.51 15.60 9.99
CA VAL A 1101 17.47 16.66 9.64
C VAL A 1101 16.96 17.53 8.49
N TYR A 1102 16.90 18.84 8.72
CA TYR A 1102 16.48 19.85 7.75
C TYR A 1102 17.60 20.88 7.49
N ALA A 1103 18.36 20.66 6.43
CA ALA A 1103 19.49 21.50 6.00
C ALA A 1103 19.52 21.68 4.46
N PRO A 1104 18.40 22.07 3.82
CA PRO A 1104 18.34 22.20 2.38
C PRO A 1104 19.34 23.27 1.89
N GLY A 1105 20.16 22.93 0.90
CA GLY A 1105 21.16 23.84 0.33
C GLY A 1105 22.48 23.94 1.12
N VAL A 1106 22.64 23.17 2.21
CA VAL A 1106 23.90 23.09 2.97
C VAL A 1106 24.75 21.91 2.50
N GLU A 1107 25.98 22.17 2.09
CA GLU A 1107 26.99 21.18 1.73
C GLU A 1107 27.80 20.74 2.96
N PHE A 1108 27.74 19.46 3.31
CA PHE A 1108 28.50 18.88 4.41
C PHE A 1108 29.89 18.45 3.91
N ALA A 1109 30.93 19.03 4.51
CA ALA A 1109 32.33 18.69 4.24
C ALA A 1109 32.75 17.34 4.87
N GLY A 1110 32.06 16.93 5.93
CA GLY A 1110 32.27 15.72 6.70
C GLY A 1110 31.00 14.88 6.82
N PRO A 1111 31.02 13.83 7.66
CA PRO A 1111 29.95 12.83 7.70
C PRO A 1111 28.64 13.39 8.27
N VAL A 1112 27.53 12.80 7.81
CA VAL A 1112 26.20 12.96 8.37
C VAL A 1112 25.73 11.60 8.88
N PHE A 1113 25.94 11.35 10.17
CA PHE A 1113 25.54 10.12 10.84
C PHE A 1113 24.38 10.43 11.77
N VAL A 1114 23.26 9.75 11.57
CA VAL A 1114 22.05 9.89 12.38
C VAL A 1114 21.56 8.50 12.77
N ASN A 1115 20.98 8.35 13.96
CA ASN A 1115 20.23 7.14 14.29
C ASN A 1115 18.87 7.15 13.53
N ASP A 1116 17.96 6.27 13.92
CA ASP A 1116 16.64 6.14 13.30
C ASP A 1116 15.84 7.46 13.39
N ILE A 1117 15.03 7.71 12.37
CA ILE A 1117 14.08 8.84 12.29
C ILE A 1117 12.70 8.21 12.23
N THR A 1118 11.84 8.49 13.21
CA THR A 1118 10.50 7.89 13.31
C THR A 1118 9.45 8.99 13.45
N ALA A 1119 8.62 9.13 12.42
CA ALA A 1119 7.44 10.00 12.48
C ALA A 1119 6.20 9.25 12.99
N PHE A 1120 5.53 9.86 13.97
CA PHE A 1120 4.23 9.43 14.49
C PHE A 1120 3.13 10.40 14.03
N ASP A 1121 1.88 9.95 14.07
CA ASP A 1121 0.69 10.77 13.80
C ASP A 1121 0.85 11.71 12.58
N ALA A 1122 0.85 13.02 12.81
CA ALA A 1122 0.90 14.05 11.77
C ALA A 1122 2.32 14.54 11.43
N ALA A 1123 3.37 13.98 12.05
CA ALA A 1123 4.75 14.37 11.79
C ALA A 1123 5.21 13.98 10.37
N THR A 1124 6.18 14.72 9.84
CA THR A 1124 6.79 14.53 8.53
C THR A 1124 8.27 14.21 8.71
N PRO A 1125 8.71 12.99 8.36
CA PRO A 1125 10.11 12.61 8.49
C PRO A 1125 10.96 13.21 7.36
N VAL A 1126 12.10 13.79 7.70
CA VAL A 1126 12.98 14.49 6.76
C VAL A 1126 14.46 14.16 6.96
N LEU A 1127 15.17 14.01 5.85
CA LEU A 1127 16.63 14.00 5.75
C LEU A 1127 17.02 14.84 4.52
N LEU A 1128 16.82 16.14 4.63
CA LEU A 1128 16.96 17.11 3.54
C LEU A 1128 18.29 17.85 3.66
N LEU A 1129 19.26 17.53 2.81
CA LEU A 1129 20.59 18.17 2.78
C LEU A 1129 20.76 18.94 1.45
N GLY A 1130 21.78 19.81 1.38
CA GLY A 1130 22.22 20.42 0.11
C GLY A 1130 23.13 19.49 -0.67
N ALA A 1131 24.21 19.03 -0.05
CA ALA A 1131 25.12 18.04 -0.60
C ALA A 1131 25.85 17.31 0.54
N ALA A 1132 26.00 16.00 0.47
CA ALA A 1132 26.75 15.18 1.41
C ALA A 1132 27.20 13.88 0.72
N THR A 1133 28.43 13.44 1.01
CA THR A 1133 29.03 12.25 0.40
C THR A 1133 28.97 11.02 1.28
N ASP A 1134 28.88 11.21 2.60
CA ASP A 1134 28.80 10.12 3.59
C ASP A 1134 27.61 10.34 4.51
N VAL A 1135 26.47 9.75 4.14
CA VAL A 1135 25.21 9.82 4.88
C VAL A 1135 24.86 8.42 5.37
N ARG A 1136 24.69 8.28 6.69
CA ARG A 1136 24.41 6.99 7.31
C ARG A 1136 23.28 7.06 8.31
N ILE A 1137 22.39 6.07 8.22
CA ILE A 1137 21.52 5.66 9.32
C ILE A 1137 22.30 4.64 10.15
N THR A 1138 22.50 4.94 11.43
CA THR A 1138 23.30 4.13 12.35
C THR A 1138 22.40 3.38 13.33
N GLY A 1139 22.21 2.08 13.09
CA GLY A 1139 21.19 1.28 13.77
C GLY A 1139 19.78 1.59 13.27
N GLY A 1140 18.90 0.58 13.34
CA GLY A 1140 17.50 0.73 12.91
C GLY A 1140 17.29 0.62 11.40
N ALA A 1141 16.05 0.89 10.98
CA ALA A 1141 15.56 0.64 9.62
C ALA A 1141 15.08 1.91 8.91
N LEU A 1142 15.03 3.06 9.58
CA LEU A 1142 14.34 4.25 9.05
C LEU A 1142 12.82 4.01 8.87
N ALA A 1143 12.23 3.03 9.55
CA ALA A 1143 10.82 2.68 9.38
C ALA A 1143 9.89 3.80 9.93
N GLN A 1144 8.79 4.06 9.23
CA GLN A 1144 7.84 5.14 9.60
C GLN A 1144 6.54 4.57 10.13
N ASP A 1145 6.28 4.79 11.41
CA ASP A 1145 5.08 4.27 12.10
C ASP A 1145 3.78 4.89 11.55
N ASN A 1146 3.83 6.14 11.10
CA ASN A 1146 2.69 6.78 10.44
C ASN A 1146 2.58 6.50 8.93
N GLY A 1147 3.47 5.65 8.37
CA GLY A 1147 3.47 5.24 6.98
C GLY A 1147 3.83 6.33 5.95
N ARG A 1148 4.25 7.53 6.40
CA ARG A 1148 4.69 8.59 5.49
C ARG A 1148 6.06 8.26 4.91
N ALA A 1149 6.34 8.78 3.72
CA ALA A 1149 7.68 8.70 3.15
C ALA A 1149 8.61 9.70 3.83
N VAL A 1150 9.88 9.34 3.93
CA VAL A 1150 10.96 10.22 4.40
C VAL A 1150 11.40 11.10 3.25
N ALA A 1151 11.23 12.42 3.39
CA ALA A 1151 11.68 13.35 2.36
C ALA A 1151 13.22 13.46 2.37
N VAL A 1152 13.87 13.21 1.22
CA VAL A 1152 15.33 13.11 1.11
C VAL A 1152 15.92 14.00 0.02
N SER A 1153 17.04 14.68 0.30
CA SER A 1153 17.78 15.48 -0.69
C SER A 1153 19.28 15.59 -0.38
N GLY A 1154 20.08 15.87 -1.41
CA GLY A 1154 21.50 16.24 -1.23
C GLY A 1154 22.48 15.09 -1.09
N PHE A 1155 22.12 13.85 -1.43
CA PHE A 1155 23.05 12.71 -1.45
C PHE A 1155 22.60 11.66 -2.45
N ASP A 1156 23.53 10.90 -3.00
CA ASP A 1156 23.21 9.86 -4.00
C ASP A 1156 23.17 8.45 -3.40
N ARG A 1157 23.57 8.30 -2.14
CA ARG A 1157 23.57 7.03 -1.42
C ARG A 1157 23.29 7.23 0.06
N LEU A 1158 22.42 6.41 0.62
CA LEU A 1158 22.13 6.30 2.05
C LEU A 1158 22.63 4.95 2.55
N GLN A 1159 23.53 4.95 3.52
CA GLN A 1159 24.09 3.71 4.07
C GLN A 1159 23.41 3.36 5.40
N PHE A 1160 23.06 2.09 5.58
CA PHE A 1160 22.65 1.57 6.87
C PHE A 1160 23.87 0.88 7.48
N THR A 1161 24.32 1.37 8.64
CA THR A 1161 25.50 0.82 9.33
C THR A 1161 25.20 0.54 10.80
N ASN A 1162 25.88 -0.43 11.40
CA ASN A 1162 25.70 -0.70 12.83
C ASN A 1162 26.04 0.56 13.64
N GLY A 1163 25.10 0.95 14.49
CA GLY A 1163 25.32 1.95 15.53
C GLY A 1163 25.70 1.30 16.86
N SER A 1164 25.76 2.11 17.89
CA SER A 1164 25.87 1.63 19.27
C SER A 1164 25.11 2.56 20.20
N ASN A 1165 24.52 2.00 21.24
CA ASN A 1165 24.06 2.79 22.36
C ASN A 1165 25.25 3.33 23.17
N SER A 1166 25.02 4.26 24.08
CA SER A 1166 26.08 4.89 24.88
C SER A 1166 26.72 3.95 25.92
N HIS A 1167 26.19 2.74 26.09
CA HIS A 1167 26.77 1.66 26.88
C HIS A 1167 27.62 0.67 26.06
N GLY A 1168 27.70 0.82 24.75
CA GLY A 1168 28.46 -0.05 23.86
C GLY A 1168 27.73 -1.28 23.34
N ALA A 1169 26.43 -1.39 23.60
CA ALA A 1169 25.61 -2.39 22.94
C ALA A 1169 25.46 -1.99 21.47
N ILE A 1170 25.69 -2.95 20.57
CA ILE A 1170 25.57 -2.73 19.13
C ILE A 1170 24.09 -2.57 18.78
N ALA A 1171 23.77 -1.50 18.07
CA ALA A 1171 22.49 -1.29 17.42
C ALA A 1171 22.61 -1.74 15.96
N ALA A 1172 22.08 -2.93 15.63
CA ALA A 1172 22.23 -3.47 14.29
C ALA A 1172 21.56 -2.57 13.24
N ALA A 1173 22.27 -2.31 12.14
CA ALA A 1173 21.64 -1.77 10.95
C ALA A 1173 20.66 -2.79 10.38
N GLN A 1174 19.50 -2.31 9.98
CA GLN A 1174 18.49 -3.10 9.30
C GLN A 1174 18.34 -2.60 7.86
N PRO A 1175 17.76 -3.42 6.96
CA PRO A 1175 17.34 -2.93 5.64
C PRO A 1175 16.42 -1.72 5.79
N CYS A 1176 16.47 -0.81 4.82
CA CYS A 1176 15.59 0.37 4.82
C CYS A 1176 14.13 -0.08 4.83
N GLY A 1177 13.42 0.23 5.92
CA GLY A 1177 11.98 0.02 6.11
C GLY A 1177 11.14 1.26 5.77
N ALA A 1178 11.77 2.34 5.31
CA ALA A 1178 11.08 3.55 4.85
C ALA A 1178 10.91 3.55 3.33
N ARG A 1179 9.83 4.20 2.87
CA ARG A 1179 9.79 4.80 1.55
C ARG A 1179 10.55 6.13 1.59
N LEU A 1180 11.60 6.30 0.80
CA LEU A 1180 12.35 7.54 0.65
C LEU A 1180 11.80 8.31 -0.55
N GLU A 1181 11.41 9.57 -0.34
CA GLU A 1181 10.86 10.41 -1.41
C GLU A 1181 11.73 11.62 -1.71
N ARG A 1182 12.02 11.85 -2.99
CA ARG A 1182 12.66 13.08 -3.48
C ARG A 1182 11.73 13.75 -4.48
N TYR A 1183 11.25 14.95 -4.14
CA TYR A 1183 10.29 15.71 -4.96
C TYR A 1183 8.99 14.92 -5.26
N GLY A 1184 8.51 14.14 -4.29
CA GLY A 1184 7.31 13.30 -4.43
C GLY A 1184 7.52 11.99 -5.20
N LEU A 1185 8.76 11.67 -5.60
CA LEU A 1185 9.11 10.41 -6.26
C LEU A 1185 9.76 9.46 -5.26
N ASP A 1186 9.33 8.20 -5.24
CA ASP A 1186 10.00 7.14 -4.49
C ASP A 1186 11.38 6.85 -5.08
N VAL A 1187 12.43 7.11 -4.29
CA VAL A 1187 13.84 6.93 -4.64
C VAL A 1187 14.52 5.91 -3.73
N THR A 1188 13.74 5.11 -2.99
CA THR A 1188 14.22 4.14 -1.99
C THR A 1188 15.23 3.19 -2.60
N ALA A 1189 14.85 2.50 -3.68
CA ALA A 1189 15.73 1.55 -4.36
C ALA A 1189 17.01 2.22 -4.88
N ARG A 1190 16.94 3.45 -5.38
CA ARG A 1190 18.11 4.18 -5.91
C ARG A 1190 19.11 4.51 -4.81
N LEU A 1191 18.64 5.08 -3.70
CA LEU A 1191 19.52 5.55 -2.63
C LEU A 1191 20.04 4.42 -1.74
N VAL A 1192 19.32 3.29 -1.66
CA VAL A 1192 19.62 2.17 -0.77
C VAL A 1192 20.17 0.94 -1.53
N SER A 1193 20.15 0.92 -2.87
CA SER A 1193 20.63 -0.22 -3.68
C SER A 1193 21.98 -0.77 -3.18
N GLN A 1194 22.00 -2.09 -2.98
CA GLN A 1194 23.07 -2.80 -2.28
C GLN A 1194 24.38 -2.83 -3.08
N GLN A 1195 25.45 -2.88 -2.28
CA GLN A 1195 26.82 -3.25 -2.64
C GLN A 1195 26.95 -4.61 -3.31
#